data_AF-A0AAD5QJG8-F1
#
_entry.id   AF-A0AAD5QJG8-F1
#
_cell.length_a   1.000
_cell.length_b   1.000
_cell.length_c   1.000
_cell.angle_alpha   90.00
_cell.angle_beta   90.00
_cell.angle_gamma   90.00
#
_symmetry.space_group_name_H-M   'P 1'
#
loop_
_entity.id
_entity.type
_entity.pdbx_description
1 polymer ?
#
loop_
_entity_poly.entity_id
_entity_poly.type
_entity_poly.pdbx_seq_one_letter_code
_entity_poly.pdbx_strand_id
1 'polypeptide(L)'
;MAKQTCNRCNKQVYPTDKVGPLKDSTFFHQGCFKCYICGTRLALKTYCNNRSDQNDKEVYCANHVPIAGPHDLPPSRSNGSPIENGNGKTSNSYRRDAGLEDMKIAHAIKATQVAKPYPKIVHEGAHYAVDYDAQTRLELLHRRAEDQLYESFQNQRTKESEQFETETREEWEQALADFARKYEKGQANMRNKDDLIRQLTIKREKKLETLHNKRRERERHQTAELVDRQAREMLDLFKQARSEQENSSYSNSAYPSTPPPPHPPSCSKRDIYTSTEYFSSIDEVAIHCARSEMTKFTDLIRALTSGARSDVDMARAIYRWITIKNLNTMIFDESIENDTPMGLLRGIKYGTESYHVLFKRLCSYAGLHCVVIKGYSKSAGYQPGYSFDDNRFRNTWNAVYLSGSWRFVQCNWGARHLVNAKDSESEYRSDGNLRYEYDDHYFMTDPEEFIYEFLPHDPNWQLLQRPITLKQFERIPFVRSLFFKYGLSFVDNKLESTLYTDKTGATSVAIRLPEKFGDSLIFHYNLKFFDSEENTLNGLSLKRFVMQSVSNGVVMFRVHAPSTRPLLLDIFSNSVSSAHYLTGQPIKFKSVCKFKVVCDSLQVIMVPLPECASGEWGPAKATRLFGLRPISHHDAIVNAGRSVEIKFRMTKRLCEVVAALHRNRTDDRVLQDCCRTYFKGDQISIQIDFPEEGQYGLDIYTRQDDQLVNGRQLLTHCCKYLIHSRNC
;
A
#
# COMPACT_ATOMS: atom_id res chain seq x y z
N MET A 1 15.22 21.41 54.87
CA MET A 1 14.13 20.46 54.53
C MET A 1 14.75 19.28 53.79
N ALA A 2 14.60 18.05 54.28
CA ALA A 2 15.12 16.87 53.59
C ALA A 2 14.43 16.69 52.23
N LYS A 3 15.20 16.45 51.16
CA LYS A 3 14.67 16.21 49.81
C LYS A 3 13.89 14.89 49.81
N GLN A 4 12.59 14.93 49.50
CA GLN A 4 11.74 13.74 49.40
C GLN A 4 11.85 13.16 47.98
N THR A 5 12.20 11.88 47.88
CA THR A 5 12.40 11.16 46.61
C THR A 5 11.32 10.11 46.39
N CYS A 6 10.98 9.85 45.13
CA CYS A 6 9.99 8.84 44.77
C CYS A 6 10.60 7.43 44.92
N ASN A 7 9.89 6.52 45.59
CA ASN A 7 10.36 5.15 45.81
C ASN A 7 10.55 4.34 44.50
N ARG A 8 9.81 4.68 43.43
CA ARG A 8 9.83 3.92 42.16
C ARG A 8 10.89 4.39 41.18
N CYS A 9 11.10 5.71 41.07
CA CYS A 9 12.02 6.29 40.08
C CYS A 9 13.23 6.98 40.70
N ASN A 10 13.31 7.05 42.03
CA ASN A 10 14.38 7.69 42.81
C ASN A 10 14.60 9.20 42.50
N LYS A 11 13.70 9.85 41.77
CA LYS A 11 13.74 11.30 41.49
C LYS A 11 13.01 12.12 42.56
N GLN A 12 13.34 13.40 42.68
CA GLN A 12 12.73 14.33 43.64
C GLN A 12 11.22 14.51 43.37
N VAL A 13 10.41 14.49 44.42
CA VAL A 13 8.95 14.69 44.36
C VAL A 13 8.60 16.10 44.82
N TYR A 14 7.92 16.86 43.96
CA TYR A 14 7.45 18.21 44.25
C TYR A 14 6.03 18.17 44.85
N PRO A 15 5.63 19.16 45.69
CA PRO A 15 4.34 19.15 46.38
C PRO A 15 3.11 18.97 45.47
N THR A 16 3.17 19.45 44.23
CA THR A 16 2.08 19.39 43.24
C THR A 16 1.85 18.00 42.64
N ASP A 17 2.87 17.12 42.65
CA ASP A 17 2.83 15.77 42.06
C ASP A 17 3.07 14.68 43.13
N LYS A 18 2.93 15.05 44.41
CA LYS A 18 3.27 14.20 45.54
C LYS A 18 2.11 13.30 45.95
N VAL A 19 2.36 11.99 46.00
CA VAL A 19 1.48 11.00 46.61
C VAL A 19 2.20 10.38 47.82
N GLY A 20 1.70 10.66 49.02
CA GLY A 20 2.24 10.18 50.30
C GLY A 20 2.23 11.25 51.41
N PRO A 21 2.70 10.94 52.63
CA PRO A 21 3.45 9.73 52.98
C PRO A 21 2.56 8.48 53.08
N LEU A 22 3.12 7.34 52.65
CA LEU A 22 2.51 6.01 52.77
C LEU A 22 3.28 5.18 53.81
N LYS A 23 3.31 3.85 53.69
CA LYS A 23 4.07 2.94 54.58
C LYS A 23 5.53 3.38 54.66
N ASP A 24 6.07 3.47 55.87
CA ASP A 24 7.44 3.90 56.19
C ASP A 24 7.87 5.25 55.60
N SER A 25 6.94 6.22 55.53
CA SER A 25 7.20 7.58 55.02
C SER A 25 7.64 7.61 53.55
N THR A 26 7.16 6.67 52.73
CA THR A 26 7.44 6.62 51.29
C THR A 26 6.58 7.60 50.49
N PHE A 27 7.14 8.10 49.39
CA PHE A 27 6.50 9.04 48.47
C PHE A 27 6.56 8.52 47.04
N PHE A 28 5.57 8.86 46.23
CA PHE A 28 5.50 8.55 44.80
C PHE A 28 5.08 9.79 44.00
N HIS A 29 5.50 9.89 42.74
CA HIS A 29 4.87 10.78 41.77
C HIS A 29 3.45 10.27 41.43
N GLN A 30 2.49 11.14 41.07
CA GLN A 30 1.16 10.67 40.62
C GLN A 30 1.29 9.74 39.40
N GLY A 31 2.25 10.01 38.52
CA GLY A 31 2.56 9.14 37.37
C GLY A 31 3.16 7.77 37.75
N CYS A 32 3.86 7.70 38.88
CA CYS A 32 4.50 6.48 39.40
C CYS A 32 3.60 5.70 40.36
N PHE A 33 2.46 6.27 40.77
CA PHE A 33 1.53 5.63 41.70
C PHE A 33 0.64 4.60 41.00
N LYS A 34 1.26 3.48 40.64
CA LYS A 34 0.68 2.39 39.85
C LYS A 34 0.97 1.06 40.52
N CYS A 35 0.05 0.11 40.37
CA CYS A 35 0.24 -1.25 40.85
C CYS A 35 1.58 -1.79 40.34
N TYR A 36 2.42 -2.27 41.26
CA TYR A 36 3.74 -2.81 40.94
C TYR A 36 3.69 -3.93 39.89
N ILE A 37 2.62 -4.74 39.90
CA ILE A 37 2.45 -5.89 39.02
C ILE A 37 1.80 -5.51 37.68
N CYS A 38 0.61 -4.91 37.68
CA CYS A 38 -0.15 -4.69 36.45
C CYS A 38 -0.10 -3.26 35.88
N GLY A 39 0.59 -2.33 36.56
CA GLY A 39 0.74 -0.95 36.08
C GLY A 39 -0.54 -0.10 36.12
N THR A 40 -1.66 -0.63 36.61
CA THR A 40 -2.91 0.14 36.79
C THR A 40 -2.68 1.33 37.71
N ARG A 41 -3.13 2.53 37.29
CA ARG A 41 -3.07 3.73 38.13
C ARG A 41 -3.90 3.53 39.39
N LEU A 42 -3.28 3.76 40.54
CA LEU A 42 -3.92 3.65 41.84
C LEU A 42 -4.28 5.04 42.36
N ALA A 43 -5.18 5.08 43.35
CA ALA A 43 -5.49 6.26 44.13
C ALA A 43 -5.33 5.91 45.61
N LEU A 44 -5.22 6.92 46.49
CA LEU A 44 -5.09 6.70 47.94
C LEU A 44 -6.23 5.86 48.54
N LYS A 45 -7.36 5.72 47.84
CA LYS A 45 -8.49 4.87 48.24
C LYS A 45 -8.45 3.45 47.66
N THR A 46 -7.68 3.22 46.60
CA THR A 46 -7.70 1.96 45.82
C THR A 46 -6.38 1.19 45.88
N TYR A 47 -5.35 1.76 46.51
CA TYR A 47 -4.08 1.08 46.71
C TYR A 47 -4.14 0.11 47.90
N CYS A 48 -3.37 -0.96 47.80
CA CYS A 48 -3.17 -1.95 48.84
C CYS A 48 -1.67 -2.13 49.04
N ASN A 49 -1.25 -2.30 50.30
CA ASN A 49 0.14 -2.61 50.65
C ASN A 49 0.25 -4.09 50.99
N ASN A 50 1.42 -4.66 50.71
CA ASN A 50 1.75 -6.00 51.14
C ASN A 50 1.75 -6.08 52.68
N ARG A 51 0.91 -6.96 53.22
CA ARG A 51 0.73 -7.20 54.66
C ARG A 51 1.58 -8.35 55.18
N SER A 52 2.08 -9.22 54.31
CA SER A 52 2.91 -10.37 54.69
C SER A 52 4.39 -10.01 54.81
N ASP A 53 4.86 -9.01 54.06
CA ASP A 53 6.20 -8.46 54.20
C ASP A 53 6.17 -7.01 54.71
N GLN A 54 6.71 -6.79 55.91
CA GLN A 54 6.81 -5.44 56.48
C GLN A 54 7.85 -4.58 55.76
N ASN A 55 8.84 -5.18 55.08
CA ASN A 55 9.89 -4.46 54.35
C ASN A 55 9.47 -4.07 52.93
N ASP A 56 8.37 -4.63 52.41
CA ASP A 56 7.83 -4.28 51.12
C ASP A 56 7.13 -2.90 51.17
N LYS A 57 7.71 -1.98 50.41
CA LYS A 57 7.32 -0.57 50.28
C LYS A 57 6.57 -0.28 48.97
N GLU A 58 6.29 -1.30 48.17
CA GLU A 58 5.56 -1.17 46.91
C GLU A 58 4.03 -1.15 47.12
N VAL A 59 3.34 -0.66 46.08
CA VAL A 59 1.88 -0.49 46.09
C VAL A 59 1.21 -1.37 45.04
N TYR A 60 0.08 -1.97 45.42
CA TYR A 60 -0.64 -2.98 44.64
C TYR A 60 -2.11 -2.59 44.47
N CYS A 61 -2.80 -3.14 43.45
CA CYS A 61 -4.26 -3.09 43.39
C CYS A 61 -4.85 -4.25 44.23
N ALA A 62 -6.15 -4.21 44.51
CA ALA A 62 -6.82 -5.23 45.32
C ALA A 62 -6.66 -6.67 44.78
N ASN A 63 -6.53 -6.83 43.46
CA ASN A 63 -6.37 -8.14 42.81
C ASN A 63 -4.93 -8.66 42.83
N HIS A 64 -3.95 -7.79 43.07
CA HIS A 64 -2.52 -8.12 43.01
C HIS A 64 -1.81 -7.89 44.35
N VAL A 65 -2.54 -7.54 45.42
CA VAL A 65 -1.97 -7.45 46.74
C VAL A 65 -1.57 -8.85 47.20
N PRO A 66 -0.32 -9.08 47.64
CA PRO A 66 0.07 -10.37 48.18
C PRO A 66 -0.74 -10.69 49.45
N ILE A 67 -1.41 -11.84 49.46
CA ILE A 67 -2.16 -12.36 50.63
C ILE A 67 -1.41 -13.60 51.13
N ALA A 68 -1.18 -13.66 52.44
CA ALA A 68 -0.54 -14.79 53.10
C ALA A 68 -1.41 -16.06 52.99
N GLY A 69 -0.78 -17.21 52.75
CA GLY A 69 -1.47 -18.50 52.72
C GLY A 69 -1.77 -19.03 54.13
N PRO A 70 -2.62 -20.08 54.28
CA PRO A 70 -3.04 -20.63 55.58
C PRO A 70 -1.91 -21.18 56.47
N HIS A 71 -0.67 -21.22 55.97
CA HIS A 71 0.50 -21.76 56.65
C HIS A 71 1.58 -20.71 56.98
N ASP A 72 1.31 -19.43 56.76
CA ASP A 72 2.26 -18.36 57.12
C ASP A 72 2.05 -17.93 58.58
N LEU A 73 3.12 -18.01 59.39
CA LEU A 73 3.11 -17.60 60.80
C LEU A 73 2.87 -16.09 60.95
N PRO A 74 2.09 -15.63 61.95
CA PRO A 74 1.79 -14.21 62.11
C PRO A 74 3.03 -13.40 62.57
N PRO A 75 3.19 -12.14 62.12
CA PRO A 75 4.34 -11.33 62.48
C PRO A 75 4.26 -10.85 63.94
N SER A 76 5.35 -11.08 64.68
CA SER A 76 5.55 -10.70 66.08
C SER A 76 5.68 -9.17 66.25
N ARG A 77 4.95 -8.62 67.24
CA ARG A 77 5.11 -7.22 67.69
C ARG A 77 6.26 -7.14 68.69
N SER A 78 7.27 -6.30 68.42
CA SER A 78 8.33 -5.93 69.37
C SER A 78 7.99 -4.62 70.07
N ASN A 79 7.93 -4.62 71.41
CA ASN A 79 8.37 -3.50 72.25
C ASN A 79 8.47 -3.92 73.73
N GLY A 80 9.61 -3.62 74.36
CA GLY A 80 9.76 -3.55 75.82
C GLY A 80 10.94 -4.35 76.40
N SER A 81 12.01 -3.67 76.80
CA SER A 81 13.06 -4.18 77.70
C SER A 81 12.64 -3.95 79.18
N PRO A 82 13.41 -4.38 80.22
CA PRO A 82 13.55 -5.77 80.68
C PRO A 82 13.43 -5.92 82.22
N ILE A 83 12.71 -6.89 82.81
CA ILE A 83 12.93 -7.33 84.21
C ILE A 83 12.59 -8.82 84.43
N GLU A 84 13.62 -9.54 84.89
CA GLU A 84 13.76 -10.73 85.77
C GLU A 84 12.80 -11.94 85.83
N ASN A 85 13.51 -13.10 85.83
CA ASN A 85 13.37 -14.32 86.66
C ASN A 85 12.32 -15.39 86.34
N GLY A 86 12.82 -16.62 86.14
CA GLY A 86 12.16 -17.83 86.66
C GLY A 86 12.13 -19.08 85.76
N ASN A 87 13.23 -19.84 85.74
CA ASN A 87 13.34 -21.31 85.66
C ASN A 87 12.49 -22.15 84.66
N GLY A 88 13.21 -22.93 83.83
CA GLY A 88 13.01 -24.39 83.82
C GLY A 88 13.09 -25.12 82.48
N LYS A 89 14.27 -25.71 82.19
CA LYS A 89 14.54 -27.05 81.58
C LYS A 89 13.99 -27.28 80.15
N THR A 90 14.68 -27.80 79.13
CA THR A 90 15.80 -28.74 78.92
C THR A 90 15.96 -28.78 77.38
N SER A 91 17.13 -28.74 76.72
CA SER A 91 18.13 -29.80 76.62
C SER A 91 19.19 -29.35 75.60
N ASN A 92 20.47 -29.44 75.96
CA ASN A 92 21.63 -29.29 75.06
C ASN A 92 21.96 -30.70 74.53
N SER A 93 21.96 -30.90 73.21
CA SER A 93 23.11 -30.74 72.31
C SER A 93 24.15 -31.85 72.44
N TYR A 94 24.34 -32.58 71.33
CA TYR A 94 25.69 -32.91 70.87
C TYR A 94 25.82 -32.57 69.38
N ARG A 95 26.73 -31.61 69.15
CA ARG A 95 27.25 -31.14 67.86
C ARG A 95 28.21 -32.18 67.26
N ARG A 96 28.34 -32.16 65.93
CA ARG A 96 29.64 -32.37 65.26
C ARG A 96 29.87 -31.28 64.23
N ASP A 97 31.09 -30.76 64.29
CA ASP A 97 31.72 -29.83 63.37
C ASP A 97 31.94 -30.43 61.98
N ALA A 98 31.84 -29.56 60.97
CA ALA A 98 32.67 -29.51 59.76
C ALA A 98 32.47 -28.07 59.23
N GLY A 99 33.46 -27.27 58.86
CA GLY A 99 34.81 -27.55 58.36
C GLY A 99 34.98 -26.61 57.16
N LEU A 100 35.97 -25.71 57.21
CA LEU A 100 36.10 -24.50 56.39
C LEU A 100 36.43 -24.71 54.87
N GLU A 101 36.20 -25.90 54.32
CA GLU A 101 36.52 -26.23 52.92
C GLU A 101 35.33 -26.17 51.94
N ASP A 102 34.08 -26.05 52.41
CA ASP A 102 32.91 -25.97 51.53
C ASP A 102 32.64 -24.58 50.90
N MET A 103 33.44 -23.57 51.25
CA MET A 103 33.28 -22.20 50.72
C MET A 103 33.86 -21.97 49.31
N LYS A 104 34.47 -22.96 48.67
CA LYS A 104 34.99 -22.82 47.29
C LYS A 104 34.14 -23.49 46.20
N ILE A 105 33.10 -24.24 46.58
CA ILE A 105 32.14 -24.84 45.62
C ILE A 105 30.84 -24.00 45.52
N ALA A 106 30.53 -23.19 46.53
CA ALA A 106 29.33 -22.34 46.54
C ALA A 106 29.35 -21.17 45.53
N HIS A 107 30.52 -20.80 44.98
CA HIS A 107 30.61 -19.72 43.99
C HIS A 107 30.42 -20.18 42.53
N ALA A 108 30.39 -21.50 42.28
CA ALA A 108 30.16 -22.07 40.94
C ALA A 108 28.71 -22.52 40.70
N ILE A 109 27.87 -22.65 41.74
CA ILE A 109 26.47 -23.12 41.64
C ILE A 109 25.45 -21.96 41.63
N LYS A 110 25.86 -20.72 41.90
CA LYS A 110 25.00 -19.53 41.74
C LYS A 110 24.82 -19.05 40.29
N ALA A 111 25.49 -19.69 39.33
CA ALA A 111 25.34 -19.39 37.89
C ALA A 111 24.22 -20.19 37.19
N THR A 112 23.52 -21.09 37.90
CA THR A 112 22.49 -21.97 37.30
C THR A 112 21.17 -22.06 38.07
N GLN A 113 20.83 -21.07 38.91
CA GLN A 113 19.44 -20.91 39.35
C GLN A 113 18.64 -20.10 38.33
N VAL A 114 18.11 -20.86 37.37
CA VAL A 114 16.94 -20.57 36.56
C VAL A 114 15.93 -19.76 37.37
N ALA A 115 15.66 -18.54 36.93
CA ALA A 115 14.56 -17.72 37.44
C ALA A 115 13.28 -18.55 37.40
N LYS A 116 12.58 -18.66 38.53
CA LYS A 116 11.26 -19.28 38.60
C LYS A 116 10.38 -18.69 37.47
N PRO A 117 9.67 -19.53 36.70
CA PRO A 117 8.85 -19.05 35.59
C PRO A 117 7.80 -18.08 36.13
N TYR A 118 7.68 -16.91 35.50
CA TYR A 118 6.57 -15.99 35.75
C TYR A 118 5.24 -16.73 35.52
N PRO A 119 4.15 -16.35 36.22
CA PRO A 119 2.85 -16.95 35.97
C PRO A 119 2.48 -16.76 34.50
N LYS A 120 2.34 -17.88 33.78
CA LYS A 120 1.95 -17.93 32.37
C LYS A 120 0.67 -17.14 32.18
N ILE A 121 0.71 -16.06 31.39
CA ILE A 121 -0.52 -15.44 30.89
C ILE A 121 -1.07 -16.41 29.84
N VAL A 122 -1.96 -17.30 30.27
CA VAL A 122 -2.71 -18.17 29.37
C VAL A 122 -3.82 -17.33 28.76
N HIS A 123 -3.66 -16.92 27.51
CA HIS A 123 -4.80 -16.47 26.71
C HIS A 123 -5.65 -17.72 26.42
N GLU A 124 -6.83 -17.83 27.05
CA GLU A 124 -7.77 -18.92 26.76
C GLU A 124 -8.02 -18.99 25.24
N GLY A 125 -7.67 -20.13 24.63
CA GLY A 125 -7.97 -20.44 23.23
C GLY A 125 -6.88 -20.13 22.17
N ALA A 126 -5.77 -19.46 22.51
CA ALA A 126 -4.71 -19.14 21.52
C ALA A 126 -3.46 -20.01 21.71
N HIS A 127 -3.22 -20.94 20.78
CA HIS A 127 -2.02 -21.78 20.77
C HIS A 127 -0.87 -21.10 20.00
N TYR A 128 -0.10 -20.26 20.68
CA TYR A 128 1.08 -19.62 20.07
C TYR A 128 2.22 -20.64 19.91
N ALA A 129 2.86 -20.65 18.74
CA ALA A 129 3.98 -21.56 18.47
C ALA A 129 5.20 -21.28 19.37
N VAL A 130 5.43 -20.00 19.73
CA VAL A 130 6.53 -19.55 20.59
C VAL A 130 5.95 -18.93 21.86
N ASP A 131 6.58 -19.23 22.99
CA ASP A 131 6.25 -18.67 24.30
C ASP A 131 6.37 -17.13 24.35
N TYR A 132 5.52 -16.50 25.17
CA TYR A 132 5.48 -15.03 25.28
C TYR A 132 6.79 -14.44 25.80
N ASP A 133 7.35 -15.02 26.84
CA ASP A 133 8.55 -14.50 27.49
C ASP A 133 9.78 -14.71 26.61
N ALA A 134 9.86 -15.84 25.91
CA ALA A 134 10.96 -16.11 24.98
C ALA A 134 11.01 -15.09 23.83
N GLN A 135 9.87 -14.84 23.17
CA GLN A 135 9.80 -13.89 22.05
C GLN A 135 10.05 -12.46 22.49
N THR A 136 9.46 -12.02 23.62
CA THR A 136 9.66 -10.66 24.14
C THR A 136 11.09 -10.43 24.64
N ARG A 137 11.76 -11.44 25.20
CA ARG A 137 13.18 -11.35 25.58
C ARG A 137 14.08 -11.12 24.37
N LEU A 138 13.82 -11.83 23.26
CA LEU A 138 14.58 -11.63 22.03
C LEU A 138 14.29 -10.24 21.41
N GLU A 139 13.03 -9.80 21.41
CA GLU A 139 12.66 -8.44 21.01
C GLU A 139 13.42 -7.38 21.82
N LEU A 140 13.55 -7.53 23.13
CA LEU A 140 14.34 -6.60 23.97
C LEU A 140 15.82 -6.54 23.58
N LEU A 141 16.42 -7.66 23.15
CA LEU A 141 17.78 -7.67 22.63
C LEU A 141 17.88 -6.98 21.27
N HIS A 142 16.88 -7.19 20.41
CA HIS A 142 16.78 -6.53 19.11
C HIS A 142 16.69 -5.01 19.25
N ARG A 143 15.88 -4.51 20.17
CA ARG A 143 15.76 -3.08 20.48
C ARG A 143 17.08 -2.45 20.89
N ARG A 144 17.84 -3.09 21.79
CA ARG A 144 19.17 -2.57 22.19
C ARG A 144 20.13 -2.45 21.00
N ALA A 145 20.08 -3.38 20.07
CA ALA A 145 20.89 -3.30 18.86
C ALA A 145 20.42 -2.18 17.90
N GLU A 146 19.11 -1.93 17.84
CA GLU A 146 18.54 -0.79 17.10
C GLU A 146 18.95 0.54 17.71
N ASP A 147 18.85 0.69 19.04
CA ASP A 147 19.27 1.89 19.76
C ASP A 147 20.74 2.24 19.48
N GLN A 148 21.62 1.24 19.54
CA GLN A 148 23.05 1.40 19.21
C GLN A 148 23.26 1.85 17.77
N LEU A 149 22.49 1.30 16.82
CA LEU A 149 22.58 1.70 15.42
C LEU A 149 22.11 3.14 15.22
N TYR A 150 20.98 3.53 15.81
CA TYR A 150 20.47 4.90 15.70
C TYR A 150 21.38 5.93 16.38
N GLU A 151 21.99 5.59 17.51
CA GLU A 151 23.02 6.42 18.15
C GLU A 151 24.24 6.60 17.22
N SER A 152 24.67 5.52 16.56
CA SER A 152 25.76 5.58 15.58
C SER A 152 25.43 6.49 14.39
N PHE A 153 24.17 6.46 13.90
CA PHE A 153 23.71 7.37 12.85
C PHE A 153 23.72 8.81 13.32
N GLN A 154 23.23 9.10 14.52
CA GLN A 154 23.24 10.45 15.07
C GLN A 154 24.67 11.01 15.17
N ASN A 155 25.60 10.20 15.67
CA ASN A 155 27.01 10.57 15.75
C ASN A 155 27.64 10.81 14.37
N GLN A 156 27.32 10.00 13.37
CA GLN A 156 27.77 10.21 12.00
C GLN A 156 27.17 11.48 11.39
N ARG A 157 25.88 11.77 11.61
CA ARG A 157 25.21 12.97 11.13
C ARG A 157 25.87 14.25 11.65
N THR A 158 26.19 14.28 12.94
CA THR A 158 26.87 15.43 13.56
C THR A 158 28.24 15.65 12.92
N LYS A 159 29.06 14.59 12.82
CA LYS A 159 30.41 14.67 12.20
C LYS A 159 30.36 15.11 10.74
N GLU A 160 29.46 14.54 9.94
CA GLU A 160 29.29 14.92 8.53
C GLU A 160 28.79 16.36 8.38
N SER A 161 27.94 16.84 9.30
CA SER A 161 27.47 18.23 9.29
C SER A 161 28.61 19.20 9.60
N GLU A 162 29.40 18.92 10.64
CA GLU A 162 30.57 19.72 11.01
C GLU A 162 31.62 19.76 9.89
N GLN A 163 31.89 18.61 9.26
CA GLN A 163 32.78 18.51 8.10
C GLN A 163 32.25 19.33 6.92
N PHE A 164 30.97 19.19 6.58
CA PHE A 164 30.35 19.94 5.50
C PHE A 164 30.39 21.45 5.72
N GLU A 165 30.13 21.91 6.94
CA GLU A 165 30.20 23.33 7.30
C GLU A 165 31.63 23.86 7.20
N THR A 166 32.62 23.09 7.67
CA THR A 166 34.04 23.47 7.60
C THR A 166 34.50 23.57 6.15
N GLU A 167 34.27 22.54 5.33
CA GLU A 167 34.62 22.55 3.90
C GLU A 167 33.90 23.69 3.15
N THR A 168 32.62 23.91 3.45
CA THR A 168 31.85 24.99 2.81
C THR A 168 32.44 26.35 3.19
N ARG A 169 32.81 26.56 4.45
CA ARG A 169 33.43 27.82 4.90
C ARG A 169 34.76 28.05 4.19
N GLU A 170 35.63 27.05 4.12
CA GLU A 170 36.92 27.15 3.43
C GLU A 170 36.77 27.44 1.93
N GLU A 171 35.84 26.74 1.24
CA GLU A 171 35.53 27.01 -0.17
C GLU A 171 35.03 28.44 -0.39
N TRP A 172 34.20 28.96 0.51
CA TRP A 172 33.69 30.34 0.44
C TRP A 172 34.80 31.37 0.70
N GLU A 173 35.64 31.15 1.71
CA GLU A 173 36.76 32.04 2.03
C GLU A 173 37.76 32.12 0.86
N GLN A 174 38.11 30.98 0.26
CA GLN A 174 39.00 30.93 -0.90
C GLN A 174 38.42 31.67 -2.11
N ALA A 175 37.15 31.44 -2.42
CA ALA A 175 36.47 32.08 -3.55
C ALA A 175 36.34 33.60 -3.36
N LEU A 176 36.07 34.06 -2.14
CA LEU A 176 36.02 35.48 -1.81
C LEU A 176 37.41 36.14 -1.87
N ALA A 177 38.47 35.45 -1.43
CA ALA A 177 39.84 35.93 -1.55
C ALA A 177 40.28 36.05 -3.03
N ASP A 178 39.92 35.07 -3.87
CA ASP A 178 40.14 35.14 -5.31
C ASP A 178 39.39 36.29 -5.98
N PHE A 179 38.15 36.53 -5.56
CA PHE A 179 37.36 37.66 -6.02
C PHE A 179 38.01 38.99 -5.65
N ALA A 180 38.43 39.16 -4.39
CA ALA A 180 39.10 40.37 -3.91
C ALA A 180 40.35 40.68 -4.74
N ARG A 181 41.20 39.68 -5.01
CA ARG A 181 42.39 39.82 -5.87
C ARG A 181 42.05 40.27 -7.29
N LYS A 182 40.95 39.81 -7.87
CA LYS A 182 40.50 40.20 -9.22
C LYS A 182 39.87 41.59 -9.24
N TYR A 183 39.17 41.96 -8.16
CA TYR A 183 38.57 43.28 -7.99
C TYR A 183 39.65 44.38 -7.88
N GLU A 184 40.70 44.13 -7.09
CA GLU A 184 41.86 45.04 -6.97
C GLU A 184 42.59 45.27 -8.30
N LYS A 185 42.63 44.25 -9.16
CA LYS A 185 43.22 44.35 -10.51
C LYS A 185 42.29 45.00 -11.55
N GLY A 186 41.11 45.47 -11.15
CA GLY A 186 40.10 46.05 -12.05
C GLY A 186 39.44 45.05 -13.00
N GLN A 187 39.59 43.75 -12.75
CA GLN A 187 39.10 42.67 -13.61
C GLN A 187 37.71 42.13 -13.22
N ALA A 188 37.12 42.65 -12.14
CA ALA A 188 35.81 42.24 -11.64
C ALA A 188 35.04 43.44 -11.05
N ASN A 189 33.71 43.40 -11.11
CA ASN A 189 32.83 44.44 -10.58
C ASN A 189 31.81 43.87 -9.55
N MET A 190 30.94 44.73 -9.01
CA MET A 190 29.93 44.32 -8.03
C MET A 190 28.92 43.29 -8.57
N ARG A 191 28.57 43.35 -9.86
CA ARG A 191 27.70 42.33 -10.47
C ARG A 191 28.35 40.94 -10.48
N ASN A 192 29.67 40.88 -10.70
CA ASN A 192 30.42 39.62 -10.61
C ASN A 192 30.45 39.06 -9.18
N LYS A 193 30.35 39.92 -8.15
CA LYS A 193 30.26 39.50 -6.73
C LYS A 193 28.93 38.79 -6.46
N ASP A 194 27.83 39.39 -6.91
CA ASP A 194 26.49 38.82 -6.71
C ASP A 194 26.32 37.49 -7.46
N ASP A 195 26.85 37.41 -8.69
CA ASP A 195 26.87 36.18 -9.47
C ASP A 195 27.72 35.08 -8.78
N LEU A 196 28.87 35.44 -8.19
CA LEU A 196 29.71 34.50 -7.44
C LEU A 196 28.98 33.96 -6.20
N ILE A 197 28.37 34.84 -5.40
CA ILE A 197 27.59 34.44 -4.22
C ILE A 197 26.46 33.50 -4.64
N ARG A 198 25.73 33.82 -5.71
CA ARG A 198 24.67 32.97 -6.24
C ARG A 198 25.19 31.59 -6.64
N GLN A 199 26.33 31.54 -7.36
CA GLN A 199 26.96 30.28 -7.77
C GLN A 199 27.40 29.43 -6.57
N LEU A 200 28.02 30.04 -5.56
CA LEU A 200 28.46 29.35 -4.34
C LEU A 200 27.28 28.83 -3.53
N THR A 201 26.18 29.58 -3.42
CA THR A 201 24.94 29.13 -2.77
C THR A 201 24.33 27.93 -3.49
N ILE A 202 24.19 27.99 -4.83
CA ILE A 202 23.67 26.86 -5.63
C ILE A 202 24.59 25.64 -5.50
N LYS A 203 25.92 25.83 -5.49
CA LYS A 203 26.89 24.75 -5.31
C LYS A 203 26.74 24.10 -3.93
N ARG A 204 26.59 24.90 -2.87
CA ARG A 204 26.36 24.44 -1.49
C ARG A 204 25.07 23.63 -1.40
N GLU A 205 23.97 24.13 -1.95
CA GLU A 205 22.67 23.44 -1.95
C GLU A 205 22.75 22.07 -2.65
N LYS A 206 23.39 22.01 -3.83
CA LYS A 206 23.60 20.75 -4.56
C LYS A 206 24.49 19.76 -3.80
N LYS A 207 25.55 20.25 -3.15
CA LYS A 207 26.46 19.42 -2.33
C LYS A 207 25.73 18.88 -1.10
N LEU A 208 24.92 19.71 -0.44
CA LEU A 208 24.08 19.31 0.71
C LEU A 208 23.03 18.28 0.31
N GLU A 209 22.33 18.49 -0.81
CA GLU A 209 21.35 17.53 -1.32
C GLU A 209 21.99 16.17 -1.64
N THR A 210 23.16 16.18 -2.28
CA THR A 210 23.93 14.96 -2.57
C THR A 210 24.34 14.23 -1.29
N LEU A 211 24.80 14.97 -0.27
CA LEU A 211 25.18 14.42 1.04
C LEU A 211 23.96 13.80 1.74
N HIS A 212 22.84 14.50 1.79
CA HIS A 212 21.60 14.01 2.36
C HIS A 212 21.09 12.73 1.68
N ASN A 213 21.15 12.65 0.35
CA ASN A 213 20.74 11.47 -0.40
C ASN A 213 21.64 10.27 -0.10
N LYS A 214 22.97 10.45 -0.13
CA LYS A 214 23.94 9.39 0.19
C LYS A 214 23.78 8.89 1.63
N ARG A 215 23.58 9.80 2.57
CA ARG A 215 23.32 9.48 3.99
C ARG A 215 22.06 8.63 4.13
N ARG A 216 20.95 9.09 3.55
CA ARG A 216 19.65 8.40 3.62
C ARG A 216 19.72 6.98 3.04
N GLU A 217 20.43 6.81 1.93
CA GLU A 217 20.64 5.49 1.31
C GLU A 217 21.46 4.55 2.22
N ARG A 218 22.53 5.08 2.84
CA ARG A 218 23.37 4.33 3.77
C ARG A 218 22.62 3.91 5.03
N GLU A 219 21.89 4.84 5.66
CA GLU A 219 21.09 4.57 6.87
C GLU A 219 20.05 3.48 6.56
N ARG A 220 19.30 3.60 5.45
CA ARG A 220 18.35 2.58 5.00
C ARG A 220 18.98 1.21 4.80
N HIS A 221 20.17 1.16 4.19
CA HIS A 221 20.86 -0.10 3.92
C HIS A 221 21.27 -0.80 5.22
N GLN A 222 21.87 -0.06 6.15
CA GLN A 222 22.30 -0.62 7.45
C GLN A 222 21.10 -1.05 8.30
N THR A 223 20.00 -0.29 8.31
CA THR A 223 18.78 -0.73 8.99
C THR A 223 18.19 -1.99 8.36
N ALA A 224 18.15 -2.09 7.03
CA ALA A 224 17.66 -3.29 6.35
C ALA A 224 18.50 -4.53 6.68
N GLU A 225 19.83 -4.42 6.76
CA GLU A 225 20.71 -5.53 7.17
C GLU A 225 20.49 -5.95 8.62
N LEU A 226 20.29 -4.98 9.52
CA LEU A 226 19.95 -5.24 10.92
C LEU A 226 18.62 -6.00 11.02
N VAL A 227 17.58 -5.55 10.34
CA VAL A 227 16.26 -6.20 10.33
C VAL A 227 16.36 -7.60 9.75
N ASP A 228 17.15 -7.81 8.69
CA ASP A 228 17.36 -9.13 8.10
C ASP A 228 18.00 -10.11 9.08
N ARG A 229 18.95 -9.64 9.88
CA ARG A 229 19.57 -10.45 10.94
C ARG A 229 18.57 -10.77 12.06
N GLN A 230 17.86 -9.77 12.56
CA GLN A 230 16.84 -9.95 13.59
C GLN A 230 15.70 -10.88 13.15
N ALA A 231 15.29 -10.78 11.87
CA ALA A 231 14.28 -11.66 11.29
C ALA A 231 14.73 -13.13 11.30
N ARG A 232 16.02 -13.40 11.00
CA ARG A 232 16.58 -14.75 11.10
C ARG A 232 16.58 -15.26 12.54
N GLU A 233 17.06 -14.45 13.48
CA GLU A 233 17.07 -14.81 14.91
C GLU A 233 15.66 -15.10 15.45
N MET A 234 14.65 -14.33 15.04
CA MET A 234 13.24 -14.60 15.36
C MET A 234 12.74 -15.91 14.75
N LEU A 235 13.01 -16.15 13.47
CA LEU A 235 12.57 -17.39 12.81
C LEU A 235 13.28 -18.63 13.39
N ASP A 236 14.53 -18.50 13.84
CA ASP A 236 15.25 -19.56 14.55
C ASP A 236 14.56 -19.91 15.89
N LEU A 237 14.02 -18.91 16.59
CA LEU A 237 13.20 -19.14 17.79
C LEU A 237 11.92 -19.94 17.46
N PHE A 238 11.24 -19.62 16.36
CA PHE A 238 10.09 -20.42 15.89
C PHE A 238 10.50 -21.84 15.49
N LYS A 239 11.65 -22.00 14.84
CA LYS A 239 12.19 -23.32 14.47
C LYS A 239 12.48 -24.19 15.69
N GLN A 240 13.09 -23.62 16.73
CA GLN A 240 13.35 -24.31 17.99
C GLN A 240 12.04 -24.77 18.65
N ALA A 241 11.06 -23.87 18.79
CA ALA A 241 9.79 -24.18 19.41
C ALA A 241 8.97 -25.26 18.65
N ARG A 242 9.02 -25.26 17.31
CA ARG A 242 8.39 -26.33 16.50
C ARG A 242 9.08 -27.69 16.65
N SER A 243 10.41 -27.70 16.73
CA SER A 243 11.19 -28.94 16.92
C SER A 243 10.88 -29.59 18.28
N GLU A 244 10.63 -28.78 19.31
CA GLU A 244 10.21 -29.26 20.63
C GLU A 244 8.80 -29.87 20.61
N GLN A 245 7.90 -29.36 19.76
CA GLN A 245 6.52 -29.86 19.59
C GLN A 245 6.43 -31.15 18.76
N GLU A 246 7.25 -31.31 17.70
CA GLU A 246 7.26 -32.50 16.85
C GLU A 246 7.67 -33.78 17.61
N ASN A 247 8.44 -33.66 18.70
CA ASN A 247 8.76 -34.78 19.59
C ASN A 247 7.54 -35.32 20.37
N SER A 248 6.35 -34.71 20.23
CA SER A 248 5.16 -35.05 21.02
C SER A 248 3.93 -35.55 20.22
N SER A 249 3.86 -35.38 18.88
CA SER A 249 2.81 -36.01 18.04
C SER A 249 3.06 -35.90 16.52
N TYR A 250 2.56 -36.89 15.76
CA TYR A 250 2.56 -36.92 14.30
C TYR A 250 1.47 -35.97 13.73
N SER A 251 1.85 -34.79 13.24
CA SER A 251 0.97 -33.89 12.49
C SER A 251 1.52 -33.65 11.07
N ASN A 252 0.68 -33.88 10.06
CA ASN A 252 1.07 -34.01 8.65
C ASN A 252 0.86 -32.73 7.82
N SER A 253 1.02 -31.54 8.41
CA SER A 253 0.96 -30.25 7.69
C SER A 253 1.77 -29.15 8.41
N ALA A 254 3.04 -29.40 8.69
CA ALA A 254 3.91 -28.43 9.35
C ALA A 254 4.42 -27.36 8.37
N TYR A 255 4.31 -26.08 8.76
CA TYR A 255 4.96 -24.97 8.04
C TYR A 255 6.49 -25.18 8.07
N PRO A 256 7.19 -25.06 6.93
CA PRO A 256 8.58 -25.49 6.83
C PRO A 256 9.49 -24.76 7.82
N SER A 257 10.42 -25.49 8.43
CA SER A 257 11.38 -24.95 9.42
C SER A 257 12.46 -24.06 8.80
N THR A 258 12.73 -24.22 7.51
CA THR A 258 13.66 -23.38 6.74
C THR A 258 12.95 -22.84 5.50
N PRO A 259 13.30 -21.62 5.02
CA PRO A 259 12.68 -21.04 3.84
C PRO A 259 12.89 -21.96 2.62
N PRO A 260 11.82 -22.42 1.95
CA PRO A 260 11.94 -23.27 0.77
C PRO A 260 12.59 -22.52 -0.41
N PRO A 261 13.22 -23.22 -1.37
CA PRO A 261 13.71 -22.61 -2.59
C PRO A 261 12.58 -21.94 -3.42
N PRO A 262 12.87 -20.85 -4.16
CA PRO A 262 11.87 -20.15 -4.97
C PRO A 262 11.40 -21.04 -6.13
N HIS A 263 10.12 -21.40 -6.11
CA HIS A 263 9.46 -22.17 -7.16
C HIS A 263 8.12 -21.50 -7.52
N PRO A 264 7.64 -21.67 -8.77
CA PRO A 264 6.31 -21.24 -9.14
C PRO A 264 5.25 -21.79 -8.19
N PRO A 265 4.21 -21.01 -7.84
CA PRO A 265 3.16 -21.46 -6.95
C PRO A 265 2.36 -22.62 -7.58
N SER A 266 1.93 -23.57 -6.75
CA SER A 266 1.20 -24.76 -7.20
C SER A 266 -0.26 -24.50 -7.58
N CYS A 267 -0.82 -23.36 -7.16
CA CYS A 267 -2.17 -22.94 -7.46
C CYS A 267 -2.26 -21.42 -7.62
N SER A 268 -3.32 -20.92 -8.25
CA SER A 268 -3.57 -19.48 -8.37
C SER A 268 -4.03 -18.88 -7.03
N LYS A 269 -3.94 -17.56 -6.92
CA LYS A 269 -4.53 -16.79 -5.83
C LYS A 269 -6.02 -17.11 -5.65
N ARG A 270 -6.74 -17.27 -6.78
CA ARG A 270 -8.19 -17.52 -6.81
C ARG A 270 -8.58 -18.89 -6.30
N ASP A 271 -7.66 -19.85 -6.32
CA ASP A 271 -7.86 -21.19 -5.74
C ASP A 271 -7.80 -21.15 -4.20
N ILE A 272 -7.13 -20.14 -3.63
CA ILE A 272 -7.05 -19.93 -2.17
C ILE A 272 -8.25 -19.12 -1.68
N TYR A 273 -8.54 -18.00 -2.34
CA TYR A 273 -9.73 -17.19 -2.04
C TYR A 273 -10.21 -16.44 -3.28
N THR A 274 -11.54 -16.34 -3.44
CA THR A 274 -12.17 -15.71 -4.61
C THR A 274 -12.59 -14.27 -4.34
N SER A 275 -12.79 -13.89 -3.08
CA SER A 275 -13.30 -12.57 -2.72
C SER A 275 -12.73 -12.09 -1.39
N THR A 276 -12.57 -10.77 -1.25
CA THR A 276 -12.00 -10.15 -0.04
C THR A 276 -12.86 -10.33 1.20
N GLU A 277 -14.15 -10.63 1.04
CA GLU A 277 -15.10 -10.95 2.11
C GLU A 277 -14.66 -12.16 2.93
N TYR A 278 -13.86 -13.06 2.34
CA TYR A 278 -13.20 -14.15 3.04
C TYR A 278 -12.40 -13.67 4.26
N PHE A 279 -11.79 -12.49 4.17
CA PHE A 279 -10.97 -11.91 5.22
C PHE A 279 -11.71 -10.92 6.13
N SER A 280 -13.05 -10.82 6.07
CA SER A 280 -13.78 -9.76 6.78
C SER A 280 -13.43 -9.68 8.28
N SER A 281 -13.42 -10.81 8.98
CA SER A 281 -13.08 -10.86 10.41
C SER A 281 -11.61 -10.50 10.68
N ILE A 282 -10.70 -10.92 9.80
CA ILE A 282 -9.26 -10.63 9.91
C ILE A 282 -8.99 -9.14 9.66
N ASP A 283 -9.64 -8.58 8.64
CA ASP A 283 -9.54 -7.17 8.29
C ASP A 283 -10.11 -6.29 9.41
N GLU A 284 -11.20 -6.70 10.07
CA GLU A 284 -11.76 -6.01 11.23
C GLU A 284 -10.78 -5.96 12.42
N VAL A 285 -10.12 -7.09 12.72
CA VAL A 285 -9.06 -7.14 13.75
C VAL A 285 -7.93 -6.17 13.39
N ALA A 286 -7.46 -6.19 12.14
CA ALA A 286 -6.40 -5.29 11.69
C ALA A 286 -6.80 -3.81 11.78
N ILE A 287 -8.06 -3.47 11.45
CA ILE A 287 -8.62 -2.11 11.60
C ILE A 287 -8.66 -1.69 13.06
N HIS A 288 -9.07 -2.59 13.96
CA HIS A 288 -9.12 -2.31 15.39
C HIS A 288 -7.72 -2.09 15.96
N CYS A 289 -6.77 -2.99 15.69
CA CYS A 289 -5.37 -2.86 16.10
C CYS A 289 -4.70 -1.61 15.52
N ALA A 290 -5.11 -1.16 14.33
CA ALA A 290 -4.60 0.07 13.74
C ALA A 290 -5.03 1.35 14.49
N ARG A 291 -6.03 1.30 15.38
CA ARG A 291 -6.43 2.43 16.23
C ARG A 291 -5.69 2.47 17.58
N SER A 292 -5.03 1.38 17.96
CA SER A 292 -4.29 1.26 19.22
C SER A 292 -2.82 1.60 19.04
N GLU A 293 -2.22 2.25 20.04
CA GLU A 293 -0.78 2.50 20.11
C GLU A 293 -0.07 1.33 20.78
N MET A 294 0.25 0.31 19.99
CA MET A 294 1.08 -0.81 20.45
C MET A 294 2.56 -0.48 20.25
N THR A 295 3.34 -0.61 21.32
CA THR A 295 4.78 -0.30 21.32
C THR A 295 5.65 -1.53 21.08
N LYS A 296 5.12 -2.75 21.25
CA LYS A 296 5.83 -4.01 20.99
C LYS A 296 5.35 -4.71 19.74
N PHE A 297 6.30 -5.21 18.94
CA PHE A 297 6.00 -6.02 17.76
C PHE A 297 5.34 -7.34 18.18
N THR A 298 5.81 -7.93 19.26
CA THR A 298 5.23 -9.17 19.80
C THR A 298 3.76 -9.00 20.17
N ASP A 299 3.41 -7.92 20.89
CA ASP A 299 2.02 -7.65 21.28
C ASP A 299 1.15 -7.34 20.07
N LEU A 300 1.68 -6.57 19.11
CA LEU A 300 1.01 -6.26 17.86
C LEU A 300 0.68 -7.51 17.06
N ILE A 301 1.65 -8.39 16.84
CA ILE A 301 1.44 -9.61 16.06
C ILE A 301 0.45 -10.53 16.75
N ARG A 302 0.59 -10.76 18.06
CA ARG A 302 -0.37 -11.60 18.80
C ARG A 302 -1.80 -11.07 18.71
N ALA A 303 -1.97 -9.75 18.79
CA ALA A 303 -3.29 -9.13 18.62
C ALA A 303 -3.82 -9.32 17.19
N LEU A 304 -2.99 -9.04 16.18
CA LEU A 304 -3.34 -9.16 14.76
C LEU A 304 -3.70 -10.60 14.37
N THR A 305 -3.01 -11.59 14.92
CA THR A 305 -3.18 -13.01 14.56
C THR A 305 -4.10 -13.77 15.52
N SER A 306 -4.73 -13.10 16.49
CA SER A 306 -5.55 -13.75 17.52
C SER A 306 -6.71 -14.60 16.97
N GLY A 307 -7.28 -14.21 15.81
CA GLY A 307 -8.34 -14.95 15.12
C GLY A 307 -7.89 -15.66 13.83
N ALA A 308 -6.58 -15.70 13.55
CA ALA A 308 -6.05 -16.27 12.32
C ALA A 308 -6.08 -17.81 12.37
N ARG A 309 -6.52 -18.44 11.29
CA ARG A 309 -6.63 -19.91 11.18
C ARG A 309 -5.57 -20.50 10.27
N SER A 310 -4.89 -19.66 9.49
CA SER A 310 -3.90 -20.04 8.49
C SER A 310 -2.75 -19.02 8.43
N ASP A 311 -1.65 -19.41 7.80
CA ASP A 311 -0.55 -18.51 7.44
C ASP A 311 -1.02 -17.36 6.54
N VAL A 312 -1.97 -17.64 5.65
CA VAL A 312 -2.64 -16.65 4.79
C VAL A 312 -3.37 -15.60 5.64
N ASP A 313 -4.14 -15.99 6.65
CA ASP A 313 -4.83 -15.05 7.56
C ASP A 313 -3.84 -14.18 8.34
N MET A 314 -2.75 -14.79 8.83
CA MET A 314 -1.70 -14.05 9.55
C MET A 314 -1.04 -13.00 8.64
N ALA A 315 -0.63 -13.40 7.43
CA ALA A 315 -0.04 -12.48 6.47
C ALA A 315 -1.04 -11.40 6.04
N ARG A 316 -2.33 -11.75 5.92
CA ARG A 316 -3.40 -10.81 5.61
C ARG A 316 -3.56 -9.75 6.70
N ALA A 317 -3.61 -10.15 7.96
CA ALA A 317 -3.74 -9.23 9.09
C ALA A 317 -2.60 -8.20 9.10
N ILE A 318 -1.36 -8.67 8.87
CA ILE A 318 -0.17 -7.82 8.75
C ILE A 318 -0.28 -6.87 7.56
N TYR A 319 -0.56 -7.40 6.36
CA TYR A 319 -0.72 -6.61 5.14
C TYR A 319 -1.78 -5.53 5.32
N ARG A 320 -2.91 -5.89 5.93
CA ARG A 320 -4.03 -5.00 6.14
C ARG A 320 -3.71 -3.92 7.17
N TRP A 321 -3.07 -4.27 8.29
CA TRP A 321 -2.63 -3.31 9.29
C TRP A 321 -1.69 -2.25 8.71
N ILE A 322 -0.75 -2.65 7.84
CA ILE A 322 0.14 -1.70 7.14
C ILE A 322 -0.66 -0.83 6.16
N THR A 323 -1.50 -1.43 5.32
CA THR A 323 -2.17 -0.73 4.20
C THR A 323 -3.32 0.18 4.63
N ILE A 324 -3.82 0.10 5.87
CA ILE A 324 -4.80 1.04 6.43
C ILE A 324 -4.14 2.35 6.87
N LYS A 325 -2.85 2.33 7.21
CA LYS A 325 -2.13 3.48 7.75
C LYS A 325 -1.88 4.51 6.65
N ASN A 326 -2.67 5.57 6.63
CA ASN A 326 -2.46 6.68 5.72
C ASN A 326 -1.32 7.59 6.22
N LEU A 327 -0.11 7.33 5.75
CA LEU A 327 1.08 8.09 6.16
C LEU A 327 1.02 9.58 5.77
N ASN A 328 0.22 9.97 4.77
CA ASN A 328 0.07 11.38 4.42
C ASN A 328 -0.65 12.16 5.52
N THR A 329 -1.74 11.59 6.07
CA THR A 329 -2.58 12.23 7.09
C THR A 329 -2.08 12.00 8.51
N MET A 330 -1.30 10.95 8.75
CA MET A 330 -0.79 10.64 10.10
C MET A 330 0.20 11.71 10.57
N ILE A 331 -0.06 12.26 11.76
CA ILE A 331 0.88 13.13 12.47
C ILE A 331 1.61 12.24 13.48
N PHE A 332 2.93 12.28 13.44
CA PHE A 332 3.78 11.54 14.37
C PHE A 332 4.39 12.52 15.36
N ASP A 333 4.23 12.24 16.64
CA ASP A 333 4.94 12.97 17.69
C ASP A 333 6.45 12.74 17.56
N GLU A 334 7.25 13.76 17.85
CA GLU A 334 8.71 13.68 17.91
C GLU A 334 9.18 12.79 19.07
N SER A 335 8.33 12.57 20.09
CA SER A 335 8.62 11.69 21.22
C SER A 335 8.49 10.20 20.93
N ILE A 336 8.02 9.80 19.73
CA ILE A 336 7.84 8.40 19.35
C ILE A 336 9.20 7.71 19.23
N GLU A 337 9.38 6.64 20.00
CA GLU A 337 10.54 5.76 19.92
C GLU A 337 10.63 5.10 18.53
N ASN A 338 11.81 5.18 17.90
CA ASN A 338 12.02 4.76 16.51
C ASN A 338 11.88 3.23 16.31
N ASP A 339 12.09 2.45 17.36
CA ASP A 339 12.05 0.97 17.39
C ASP A 339 10.61 0.41 17.56
N THR A 340 9.60 1.27 17.64
CA THR A 340 8.19 0.85 17.74
C THR A 340 7.56 0.66 16.35
N PRO A 341 6.44 -0.09 16.24
CA PRO A 341 5.67 -0.16 15.00
C PRO A 341 5.26 1.23 14.45
N MET A 342 4.96 2.18 15.34
CA MET A 342 4.67 3.57 14.93
C MET A 342 5.94 4.33 14.52
N GLY A 343 7.07 4.09 15.19
CA GLY A 343 8.39 4.60 14.82
C GLY A 343 8.81 4.18 13.42
N LEU A 344 8.58 2.92 13.04
CA LEU A 344 8.84 2.45 11.69
C LEU A 344 7.91 3.07 10.64
N LEU A 345 6.62 3.24 10.94
CA LEU A 345 5.69 3.95 10.05
C LEU A 345 6.09 5.43 9.87
N ARG A 346 6.54 6.08 10.95
CA ARG A 346 7.15 7.42 10.91
C ARG A 346 8.39 7.41 10.01
N GLY A 347 9.25 6.41 10.16
CA GLY A 347 10.42 6.21 9.32
C GLY A 347 10.07 6.04 7.84
N ILE A 348 8.97 5.35 7.50
CA ILE A 348 8.51 5.24 6.11
C ILE A 348 8.06 6.59 5.58
N LYS A 349 7.30 7.36 6.37
CA LYS A 349 6.84 8.72 6.00
C LYS A 349 8.00 9.65 5.66
N TYR A 350 9.06 9.65 6.48
CA TYR A 350 10.23 10.50 6.29
C TYR A 350 11.35 9.84 5.47
N GLY A 351 11.13 8.61 5.02
CA GLY A 351 12.04 7.88 4.16
C GLY A 351 13.33 7.44 4.84
N THR A 352 13.33 7.08 6.11
CA THR A 352 14.42 6.32 6.75
C THR A 352 14.14 4.82 6.77
N GLU A 353 12.86 4.44 6.66
CA GLU A 353 12.40 3.04 6.60
C GLU A 353 11.66 2.76 5.29
N SER A 354 11.29 1.50 5.07
CA SER A 354 10.52 1.08 3.91
C SER A 354 9.45 0.06 4.24
N TYR A 355 8.38 0.05 3.44
CA TYR A 355 7.27 -0.88 3.58
C TYR A 355 7.70 -2.36 3.57
N HIS A 356 8.68 -2.72 2.72
CA HIS A 356 9.10 -4.11 2.58
C HIS A 356 9.95 -4.60 3.76
N VAL A 357 10.69 -3.70 4.41
CA VAL A 357 11.43 -3.99 5.64
C VAL A 357 10.45 -4.16 6.81
N LEU A 358 9.48 -3.25 6.95
CA LEU A 358 8.42 -3.37 7.98
C LEU A 358 7.63 -4.68 7.83
N PHE A 359 7.17 -4.99 6.61
CA PHE A 359 6.41 -6.20 6.37
C PHE A 359 7.22 -7.46 6.68
N LYS A 360 8.49 -7.52 6.27
CA LYS A 360 9.39 -8.63 6.63
C LYS A 360 9.57 -8.79 8.13
N ARG A 361 9.79 -7.68 8.85
CA ARG A 361 9.90 -7.69 10.32
C ARG A 361 8.62 -8.24 10.95
N LEU A 362 7.45 -7.78 10.54
CA LEU A 362 6.18 -8.28 11.08
C LEU A 362 5.96 -9.77 10.75
N CYS A 363 6.33 -10.22 9.55
CA CYS A 363 6.27 -11.64 9.19
C CYS A 363 7.18 -12.52 10.09
N SER A 364 8.39 -12.07 10.43
CA SER A 364 9.28 -12.87 11.29
C SER A 364 8.73 -13.03 12.71
N TYR A 365 8.05 -12.01 13.25
CA TYR A 365 7.36 -12.10 14.54
C TYR A 365 6.11 -12.99 14.47
N ALA A 366 5.54 -13.24 13.29
CA ALA A 366 4.48 -14.20 13.07
C ALA A 366 4.99 -15.61 12.71
N GLY A 367 6.32 -15.81 12.62
CA GLY A 367 6.91 -17.10 12.24
C GLY A 367 6.76 -17.44 10.77
N LEU A 368 6.56 -16.43 9.91
CA LEU A 368 6.39 -16.57 8.46
C LEU A 368 7.69 -16.27 7.72
N HIS A 369 8.06 -17.15 6.79
CA HIS A 369 9.20 -16.93 5.89
C HIS A 369 8.87 -15.82 4.91
N CYS A 370 9.61 -14.72 4.98
CA CYS A 370 9.47 -13.56 4.12
C CYS A 370 10.84 -13.12 3.59
N VAL A 371 10.93 -12.97 2.27
CA VAL A 371 12.13 -12.49 1.58
C VAL A 371 11.91 -11.10 1.01
N VAL A 372 13.01 -10.36 0.84
CA VAL A 372 13.03 -9.06 0.15
C VAL A 372 13.57 -9.28 -1.25
N ILE A 373 12.81 -8.89 -2.26
CA ILE A 373 13.16 -9.04 -3.69
C ILE A 373 13.46 -7.65 -4.25
N LYS A 374 14.63 -7.50 -4.87
CA LYS A 374 15.04 -6.29 -5.59
C LYS A 374 14.88 -6.52 -7.08
N GLY A 375 14.43 -5.50 -7.79
CA GLY A 375 14.21 -5.58 -9.23
C GLY A 375 13.85 -4.25 -9.88
N TYR A 376 13.25 -4.33 -11.06
CA TYR A 376 12.70 -3.21 -11.80
C TYR A 376 11.17 -3.17 -11.67
N SER A 377 10.59 -1.98 -11.81
CA SER A 377 9.13 -1.85 -11.87
C SER A 377 8.68 -0.74 -12.81
N LYS A 378 7.53 -0.91 -13.45
CA LYS A 378 6.87 0.10 -14.30
C LYS A 378 6.14 1.16 -13.44
N SER A 379 6.91 1.81 -12.57
CA SER A 379 6.45 2.74 -11.53
C SER A 379 6.04 4.11 -12.10
N ALA A 380 5.85 5.11 -11.23
CA ALA A 380 5.46 6.46 -11.66
C ALA A 380 6.53 7.05 -12.61
N GLY A 381 6.08 7.62 -13.73
CA GLY A 381 6.97 8.18 -14.76
C GLY A 381 7.42 7.18 -15.85
N TYR A 382 7.20 5.87 -15.68
CA TYR A 382 7.44 4.91 -16.75
C TYR A 382 6.41 5.09 -17.88
N GLN A 383 6.87 5.05 -19.13
CA GLN A 383 6.02 5.01 -20.31
C GLN A 383 6.28 3.74 -21.14
N PRO A 384 5.28 3.21 -21.87
CA PRO A 384 5.45 2.02 -22.71
C PRO A 384 6.65 2.13 -23.65
N GLY A 385 7.50 1.10 -23.65
CA GLY A 385 8.69 1.03 -24.49
C GLY A 385 9.93 1.76 -23.93
N TYR A 386 9.88 2.32 -22.72
CA TYR A 386 11.08 2.79 -22.03
C TYR A 386 11.98 1.63 -21.63
N SER A 387 13.28 1.81 -21.81
CA SER A 387 14.34 0.94 -21.32
C SER A 387 14.65 1.18 -19.85
N PHE A 388 15.24 0.18 -19.20
CA PHE A 388 15.67 0.23 -17.80
C PHE A 388 17.18 0.45 -17.67
N ASP A 389 17.69 1.49 -18.31
CA ASP A 389 19.14 1.76 -18.42
C ASP A 389 19.77 2.34 -17.13
N ASP A 390 18.94 2.83 -16.20
CA ASP A 390 19.40 3.51 -14.99
C ASP A 390 18.61 3.09 -13.74
N ASN A 391 18.87 3.77 -12.62
CA ASN A 391 18.30 3.43 -11.32
C ASN A 391 16.88 3.99 -11.09
N ARG A 392 16.28 4.77 -12.02
CA ARG A 392 14.99 5.45 -11.82
C ARG A 392 13.83 4.51 -11.52
N PHE A 393 13.89 3.29 -12.06
CA PHE A 393 12.81 2.32 -11.96
C PHE A 393 13.16 1.11 -11.10
N ARG A 394 14.29 1.17 -10.37
CA ARG A 394 14.63 0.15 -9.36
C ARG A 394 13.63 0.20 -8.22
N ASN A 395 13.26 -0.98 -7.73
CA ASN A 395 12.25 -1.12 -6.71
C ASN A 395 12.43 -2.42 -5.92
N THR A 396 11.75 -2.49 -4.79
CA THR A 396 11.86 -3.60 -3.84
C THR A 396 10.48 -3.98 -3.30
N TRP A 397 10.23 -5.28 -3.18
CA TRP A 397 8.98 -5.88 -2.67
C TRP A 397 9.27 -7.14 -1.86
N ASN A 398 8.23 -7.84 -1.43
CA ASN A 398 8.37 -9.08 -0.68
C ASN A 398 7.79 -10.27 -1.44
N ALA A 399 8.32 -11.45 -1.12
CA ALA A 399 7.58 -12.70 -1.28
C ALA A 399 7.50 -13.39 0.09
N VAL A 400 6.33 -13.96 0.39
CA VAL A 400 6.06 -14.69 1.63
C VAL A 400 5.62 -16.11 1.30
N TYR A 401 6.09 -17.08 2.07
CA TYR A 401 5.67 -18.47 1.89
C TYR A 401 4.32 -18.68 2.58
N LEU A 402 3.27 -18.91 1.80
CA LEU A 402 1.88 -19.00 2.23
C LEU A 402 1.16 -20.13 1.50
N SER A 403 0.40 -20.95 2.23
CA SER A 403 -0.34 -22.10 1.67
C SER A 403 0.54 -22.99 0.79
N GLY A 404 1.75 -23.29 1.28
CA GLY A 404 2.70 -24.18 0.60
C GLY A 404 3.41 -23.60 -0.63
N SER A 405 3.39 -22.29 -0.86
CA SER A 405 4.07 -21.66 -2.01
C SER A 405 4.53 -20.24 -1.73
N TRP A 406 5.53 -19.75 -2.47
CA TRP A 406 5.93 -18.34 -2.42
C TRP A 406 4.88 -17.45 -3.11
N ARG A 407 4.48 -16.36 -2.45
CA ARG A 407 3.46 -15.42 -2.92
C ARG A 407 3.97 -13.99 -2.83
N PHE A 408 3.77 -13.20 -3.89
CA PHE A 408 4.19 -11.80 -3.90
C PHE A 408 3.31 -10.93 -2.99
N VAL A 409 3.94 -10.00 -2.28
CA VAL A 409 3.26 -8.96 -1.50
C VAL A 409 3.95 -7.63 -1.75
N GLN A 410 3.17 -6.60 -2.08
CA GLN A 410 3.68 -5.24 -2.29
C GLN A 410 2.84 -4.20 -1.54
N CYS A 411 3.17 -3.99 -0.26
CA CYS A 411 2.46 -3.09 0.64
C CYS A 411 2.42 -1.63 0.16
N ASN A 412 3.49 -1.13 -0.49
CA ASN A 412 3.52 0.26 -0.96
C ASN A 412 2.48 0.53 -2.07
N TRP A 413 2.27 -0.45 -2.97
CA TRP A 413 1.25 -0.34 -4.02
C TRP A 413 -0.15 -0.61 -3.45
N GLY A 414 -0.26 -1.56 -2.52
CA GLY A 414 -1.49 -1.82 -1.76
C GLY A 414 -2.03 -0.60 -1.02
N ALA A 415 -1.14 0.24 -0.47
CA ALA A 415 -1.47 1.47 0.25
C ALA A 415 -1.66 2.70 -0.67
N ARG A 416 -1.45 2.59 -1.98
CA ARG A 416 -1.32 3.71 -2.93
C ARG A 416 -2.54 4.65 -2.99
N HIS A 417 -3.74 4.15 -2.69
CA HIS A 417 -4.97 4.96 -2.65
C HIS A 417 -4.97 5.96 -1.48
N LEU A 418 -4.18 5.70 -0.44
CA LEU A 418 -3.96 6.59 0.70
C LEU A 418 -2.78 7.54 0.45
N VAL A 419 -1.72 7.07 -0.24
CA VAL A 419 -0.48 7.82 -0.49
C VAL A 419 -0.61 8.88 -1.61
N ASN A 420 -1.57 8.74 -2.53
CA ASN A 420 -1.79 9.72 -3.62
C ASN A 420 -3.11 10.49 -3.50
N ALA A 421 -3.85 10.34 -2.40
CA ALA A 421 -4.97 11.21 -2.10
C ALA A 421 -4.42 12.61 -1.75
N LYS A 422 -4.25 13.47 -2.76
CA LYS A 422 -4.18 14.92 -2.52
C LYS A 422 -5.49 15.32 -1.85
N ASP A 423 -5.39 16.16 -0.83
CA ASP A 423 -6.50 16.71 -0.06
C ASP A 423 -7.65 17.14 -0.98
N SER A 424 -8.62 16.25 -1.15
CA SER A 424 -9.94 16.65 -1.60
C SER A 424 -10.70 16.98 -0.32
N GLU A 425 -10.78 18.26 0.00
CA GLU A 425 -11.68 18.85 1.00
C GLU A 425 -13.14 18.53 0.66
N SER A 426 -13.55 17.28 0.81
CA SER A 426 -14.95 16.89 0.78
C SER A 426 -15.30 16.25 2.12
N GLU A 427 -15.46 17.11 3.13
CA GLU A 427 -15.89 16.81 4.50
C GLU A 427 -17.36 16.34 4.61
N TYR A 428 -18.05 16.06 3.50
CA TYR A 428 -19.41 15.52 3.52
C TYR A 428 -19.48 14.16 2.82
N ARG A 429 -19.01 13.12 3.51
CA ARG A 429 -19.42 11.73 3.22
C ARG A 429 -20.32 11.24 4.35
N SER A 430 -21.63 11.52 4.26
CA SER A 430 -22.66 10.89 5.09
C SER A 430 -23.23 9.65 4.41
N ASP A 431 -22.37 8.75 3.96
CA ASP A 431 -22.79 7.40 3.57
C ASP A 431 -21.76 6.41 4.08
N GLY A 432 -22.22 5.34 4.73
CA GLY A 432 -21.45 4.37 5.52
C GLY A 432 -20.48 3.49 4.73
N ASN A 433 -19.99 3.97 3.58
CA ASN A 433 -19.17 3.24 2.60
C ASN A 433 -17.75 3.82 2.44
N LEU A 434 -17.23 4.48 3.47
CA LEU A 434 -15.80 4.76 3.65
C LEU A 434 -15.01 3.47 3.98
N ARG A 435 -15.24 2.39 3.23
CA ARG A 435 -14.39 1.18 3.26
C ARG A 435 -13.02 1.61 2.75
N TYR A 436 -12.12 1.97 3.67
CA TYR A 436 -10.68 2.16 3.53
C TYR A 436 -10.12 1.41 2.29
N GLU A 437 -10.11 2.06 1.12
CA GLU A 437 -9.80 1.45 -0.16
C GLU A 437 -8.31 1.07 -0.18
N TYR A 438 -8.00 -0.21 -0.10
CA TYR A 438 -6.69 -0.78 -0.41
C TYR A 438 -6.82 -1.55 -1.73
N ASP A 439 -5.68 -1.80 -2.37
CA ASP A 439 -5.66 -2.61 -3.58
C ASP A 439 -5.24 -4.04 -3.27
N ASP A 440 -6.22 -4.94 -3.19
CA ASP A 440 -6.02 -6.38 -2.90
C ASP A 440 -5.14 -7.07 -3.95
N HIS A 441 -5.04 -6.53 -5.16
CA HIS A 441 -4.21 -7.10 -6.22
C HIS A 441 -2.78 -7.35 -5.75
N TYR A 442 -2.22 -6.46 -4.92
CA TYR A 442 -0.85 -6.54 -4.41
C TYR A 442 -0.66 -7.42 -3.16
N PHE A 443 -1.68 -8.18 -2.76
CA PHE A 443 -1.56 -9.26 -1.78
C PHE A 443 -1.72 -10.61 -2.49
N MET A 444 -0.70 -11.46 -2.37
CA MET A 444 -0.63 -12.77 -3.03
C MET A 444 -0.82 -12.73 -4.55
N THR A 445 -0.30 -11.70 -5.23
CA THR A 445 -0.43 -11.57 -6.69
C THR A 445 0.18 -12.78 -7.40
N ASP A 446 -0.56 -13.33 -8.37
CA ASP A 446 -0.05 -14.43 -9.18
C ASP A 446 1.12 -13.96 -10.07
N PRO A 447 2.19 -14.76 -10.22
CA PRO A 447 3.38 -14.35 -10.99
C PRO A 447 3.10 -13.87 -12.41
N GLU A 448 2.13 -14.50 -13.08
CA GLU A 448 1.70 -14.18 -14.45
C GLU A 448 1.04 -12.79 -14.55
N GLU A 449 0.44 -12.30 -13.47
CA GLU A 449 -0.09 -10.94 -13.38
C GLU A 449 0.99 -9.96 -12.88
N PHE A 450 1.76 -10.37 -11.86
CA PHE A 450 2.77 -9.52 -11.21
C PHE A 450 3.90 -9.10 -12.15
N ILE A 451 4.31 -9.99 -13.06
CA ILE A 451 5.37 -9.75 -14.04
C ILE A 451 5.07 -8.58 -14.99
N TYR A 452 3.80 -8.18 -15.15
CA TYR A 452 3.48 -7.02 -15.98
C TYR A 452 3.99 -5.71 -15.39
N GLU A 453 4.12 -5.62 -14.07
CA GLU A 453 4.53 -4.41 -13.37
C GLU A 453 5.91 -4.52 -12.73
N PHE A 454 6.37 -5.73 -12.38
CA PHE A 454 7.61 -5.94 -11.60
C PHE A 454 8.47 -7.07 -12.17
N LEU A 455 9.75 -6.79 -12.37
CA LEU A 455 10.76 -7.77 -12.81
C LEU A 455 11.86 -7.93 -11.76
N PRO A 456 11.93 -9.06 -11.03
CA PRO A 456 13.05 -9.40 -10.15
C PRO A 456 14.42 -9.38 -10.88
N HIS A 457 15.48 -8.96 -10.19
CA HIS A 457 16.85 -9.09 -10.71
C HIS A 457 17.29 -10.56 -10.82
N ASP A 458 16.94 -11.38 -9.82
CA ASP A 458 17.17 -12.82 -9.85
C ASP A 458 16.01 -13.52 -10.57
N PRO A 459 16.26 -14.18 -11.72
CA PRO A 459 15.21 -14.85 -12.49
C PRO A 459 14.43 -15.91 -11.70
N ASN A 460 15.02 -16.54 -10.69
CA ASN A 460 14.32 -17.55 -9.87
C ASN A 460 13.16 -16.92 -9.07
N TRP A 461 13.32 -15.66 -8.67
CA TRP A 461 12.30 -14.90 -7.94
C TRP A 461 11.21 -14.34 -8.83
N GLN A 462 11.21 -14.62 -10.14
CA GLN A 462 10.04 -14.37 -11.01
C GLN A 462 8.90 -15.31 -10.68
N LEU A 463 9.18 -16.49 -10.11
CA LEU A 463 8.21 -17.53 -9.80
C LEU A 463 7.35 -17.94 -11.01
N LEU A 464 7.84 -17.66 -12.23
CA LEU A 464 7.23 -18.09 -13.48
C LEU A 464 7.79 -19.44 -13.88
N GLN A 465 6.95 -20.28 -14.48
CA GLN A 465 7.40 -21.52 -15.11
C GLN A 465 8.48 -21.28 -16.19
N ARG A 466 8.40 -20.14 -16.87
CA ARG A 466 9.38 -19.69 -17.86
C ARG A 466 9.75 -18.24 -17.58
N PRO A 467 10.86 -17.98 -16.85
CA PRO A 467 11.33 -16.63 -16.60
C PRO A 467 11.57 -15.85 -17.90
N ILE A 468 11.30 -14.55 -17.86
CA ILE A 468 11.53 -13.62 -18.97
C ILE A 468 12.78 -12.77 -18.73
N THR A 469 13.35 -12.28 -19.81
CA THR A 469 14.49 -11.35 -19.80
C THR A 469 14.01 -9.90 -19.61
N LEU A 470 14.93 -9.00 -19.23
CA LEU A 470 14.64 -7.56 -19.13
C LEU A 470 14.09 -6.98 -20.46
N LYS A 471 14.66 -7.39 -21.59
CA LYS A 471 14.20 -6.95 -22.92
C LYS A 471 12.78 -7.42 -23.24
N GLN A 472 12.38 -8.60 -22.77
CA GLN A 472 11.00 -9.06 -22.89
C GLN A 472 10.07 -8.25 -21.97
N PHE A 473 10.49 -7.96 -20.73
CA PHE A 473 9.73 -7.14 -19.79
C PHE A 473 9.49 -5.69 -20.28
N GLU A 474 10.45 -5.09 -20.99
CA GLU A 474 10.28 -3.79 -21.66
C GLU A 474 9.19 -3.82 -22.75
N ARG A 475 9.05 -4.97 -23.41
CA ARG A 475 8.10 -5.19 -24.51
C ARG A 475 6.73 -5.64 -24.05
N ILE A 476 6.55 -6.20 -22.85
CA ILE A 476 5.19 -6.57 -22.42
C ILE A 476 4.33 -5.30 -22.20
N PRO A 477 3.02 -5.34 -22.49
CA PRO A 477 2.13 -4.21 -22.34
C PRO A 477 2.21 -3.57 -20.95
N PHE A 478 2.02 -2.26 -20.90
CA PHE A 478 1.85 -1.58 -19.63
C PHE A 478 0.42 -1.79 -19.17
N VAL A 479 0.23 -2.52 -18.07
CA VAL A 479 -1.07 -2.71 -17.42
C VAL A 479 -1.01 -2.27 -15.97
N ARG A 480 -2.18 -2.16 -15.36
CA ARG A 480 -2.36 -1.81 -13.94
C ARG A 480 -3.22 -2.85 -13.26
N SER A 481 -3.12 -2.96 -11.94
CA SER A 481 -3.96 -3.82 -11.09
C SER A 481 -5.44 -3.89 -11.49
N LEU A 482 -6.05 -2.77 -11.90
CA LEU A 482 -7.45 -2.73 -12.34
C LEU A 482 -7.75 -3.56 -13.59
N PHE A 483 -6.78 -3.74 -14.48
CA PHE A 483 -6.91 -4.64 -15.63
C PHE A 483 -7.27 -6.04 -15.17
N PHE A 484 -6.53 -6.57 -14.20
CA PHE A 484 -6.75 -7.89 -13.62
C PHE A 484 -7.99 -7.93 -12.71
N LYS A 485 -8.24 -6.88 -11.93
CA LYS A 485 -9.44 -6.77 -11.07
C LYS A 485 -10.73 -6.83 -11.88
N TYR A 486 -10.75 -6.23 -13.07
CA TYR A 486 -11.87 -6.30 -14.00
C TYR A 486 -11.85 -7.55 -14.87
N GLY A 487 -10.95 -8.51 -14.64
CA GLY A 487 -10.87 -9.75 -15.41
C GLY A 487 -10.58 -9.54 -16.90
N LEU A 488 -9.94 -8.42 -17.25
CA LEU A 488 -9.58 -8.12 -18.63
C LEU A 488 -8.42 -9.03 -19.07
N SER A 489 -8.41 -9.38 -20.34
CA SER A 489 -7.28 -10.05 -20.99
C SER A 489 -7.09 -9.52 -22.40
N PHE A 490 -5.87 -9.54 -22.91
CA PHE A 490 -5.65 -9.22 -24.32
C PHE A 490 -6.15 -10.39 -25.19
N VAL A 491 -6.68 -10.06 -26.37
CA VAL A 491 -7.04 -11.08 -27.36
C VAL A 491 -5.79 -11.69 -27.98
N ASP A 492 -4.76 -10.86 -28.23
CA ASP A 492 -3.45 -11.29 -28.70
C ASP A 492 -2.47 -11.43 -27.53
N ASN A 493 -1.99 -12.65 -27.29
CA ASN A 493 -1.05 -12.98 -26.22
C ASN A 493 0.38 -12.50 -26.54
N LYS A 494 0.65 -12.07 -27.78
CA LYS A 494 1.93 -11.53 -28.24
C LYS A 494 1.93 -10.01 -28.35
N LEU A 495 0.86 -9.36 -27.91
CA LEU A 495 0.75 -7.90 -27.95
C LEU A 495 1.92 -7.27 -27.18
N GLU A 496 2.64 -6.34 -27.82
CA GLU A 496 3.75 -5.62 -27.20
C GLU A 496 3.32 -4.22 -26.72
N SER A 497 4.16 -3.58 -25.90
CA SER A 497 3.98 -2.24 -25.35
C SER A 497 4.06 -1.14 -26.41
N THR A 498 4.78 -1.40 -27.49
CA THR A 498 4.90 -0.53 -28.67
C THR A 498 4.19 -1.17 -29.86
N LEU A 499 3.21 -0.47 -30.40
CA LEU A 499 2.37 -0.90 -31.50
C LEU A 499 2.79 -0.19 -32.77
N TYR A 500 3.16 -0.95 -33.78
CA TYR A 500 3.48 -0.42 -35.10
C TYR A 500 2.22 -0.40 -35.97
N THR A 501 2.04 0.67 -36.72
CA THR A 501 0.94 0.76 -37.67
C THR A 501 1.20 -0.10 -38.91
N ASP A 502 0.14 -0.66 -39.47
CA ASP A 502 0.18 -1.31 -40.77
C ASP A 502 0.37 -0.30 -41.93
N LYS A 503 0.35 -0.79 -43.17
CA LYS A 503 0.49 0.04 -44.39
C LYS A 503 -0.61 1.10 -44.54
N THR A 504 -1.74 0.93 -43.87
CA THR A 504 -2.84 1.90 -43.86
C THR A 504 -2.65 3.00 -42.81
N GLY A 505 -1.59 2.92 -41.99
CA GLY A 505 -1.37 3.80 -40.86
C GLY A 505 -2.25 3.45 -39.65
N ALA A 506 -2.80 2.24 -39.58
CA ALA A 506 -3.66 1.80 -38.49
C ALA A 506 -3.01 0.73 -37.60
N THR A 507 -3.37 0.71 -36.32
CA THR A 507 -3.07 -0.39 -35.39
C THR A 507 -4.23 -0.56 -34.40
N SER A 508 -4.32 -1.72 -33.75
CA SER A 508 -5.47 -2.05 -32.90
C SER A 508 -5.05 -2.69 -31.59
N VAL A 509 -5.73 -2.31 -30.51
CA VAL A 509 -5.71 -3.02 -29.23
C VAL A 509 -7.06 -3.69 -29.03
N ALA A 510 -7.06 -5.01 -28.84
CA ALA A 510 -8.27 -5.79 -28.57
C ALA A 510 -8.20 -6.40 -27.16
N ILE A 511 -9.18 -6.05 -26.32
CA ILE A 511 -9.27 -6.49 -24.92
C ILE A 511 -10.56 -7.30 -24.78
N ARG A 512 -10.43 -8.53 -24.31
CA ARG A 512 -11.54 -9.42 -23.98
C ARG A 512 -12.14 -9.01 -22.63
N LEU A 513 -13.46 -8.87 -22.62
CA LEU A 513 -14.27 -8.58 -21.44
C LEU A 513 -14.68 -9.90 -20.77
N PRO A 514 -14.74 -9.95 -19.43
CA PRO A 514 -15.28 -11.12 -18.74
C PRO A 514 -16.80 -11.19 -18.89
N GLU A 515 -17.37 -12.41 -18.84
CA GLU A 515 -18.83 -12.60 -18.89
C GLU A 515 -19.56 -11.92 -17.73
N LYS A 516 -18.97 -11.92 -16.52
CA LYS A 516 -19.61 -11.37 -15.31
C LYS A 516 -19.66 -9.85 -15.23
N PHE A 517 -18.67 -9.15 -15.80
CA PHE A 517 -18.53 -7.68 -15.67
C PHE A 517 -18.61 -6.94 -17.02
N GLY A 518 -18.61 -7.64 -18.15
CA GLY A 518 -18.63 -7.00 -19.48
C GLY A 518 -19.79 -6.02 -19.65
N ASP A 519 -20.93 -6.32 -19.04
CA ASP A 519 -22.15 -5.50 -19.13
C ASP A 519 -22.19 -4.29 -18.18
N SER A 520 -21.22 -4.13 -17.27
CA SER A 520 -21.11 -2.93 -16.43
C SER A 520 -19.86 -2.10 -16.73
N LEU A 521 -18.90 -2.66 -17.46
CA LEU A 521 -17.64 -1.97 -17.76
C LEU A 521 -17.81 -0.96 -18.89
N ILE A 522 -17.49 0.28 -18.59
CA ILE A 522 -17.37 1.35 -19.58
C ILE A 522 -15.91 1.74 -19.74
N PHE A 523 -15.56 2.12 -20.96
CA PHE A 523 -14.18 2.47 -21.30
C PHE A 523 -14.08 3.90 -21.81
N HIS A 524 -12.96 4.51 -21.50
CA HIS A 524 -12.53 5.80 -22.01
C HIS A 524 -11.07 5.68 -22.46
N TYR A 525 -10.63 6.56 -23.34
CA TYR A 525 -9.24 6.58 -23.79
C TYR A 525 -8.77 8.02 -23.97
N ASN A 526 -7.47 8.20 -23.80
CA ASN A 526 -6.75 9.41 -24.19
C ASN A 526 -5.72 9.06 -25.25
N LEU A 527 -5.64 9.89 -26.30
CA LEU A 527 -4.59 9.85 -27.30
C LEU A 527 -3.88 11.20 -27.31
N LYS A 528 -2.56 11.18 -27.12
CA LYS A 528 -1.69 12.36 -27.15
C LYS A 528 -0.38 12.03 -27.86
N PHE A 529 0.41 13.04 -28.21
CA PHE A 529 1.79 12.79 -28.62
C PHE A 529 2.60 12.18 -27.47
N PHE A 530 3.53 11.29 -27.80
CA PHE A 530 4.26 10.52 -26.79
C PHE A 530 5.25 11.38 -26.00
N ASP A 531 5.83 12.38 -26.67
CA ASP A 531 6.85 13.30 -26.16
C ASP A 531 6.28 14.58 -25.52
N SER A 532 4.95 14.77 -25.51
CA SER A 532 4.31 15.96 -24.95
C SER A 532 2.93 15.66 -24.36
N GLU A 533 2.29 16.66 -23.75
CA GLU A 533 0.88 16.57 -23.31
C GLU A 533 -0.10 17.03 -24.39
N GLU A 534 0.39 17.33 -25.61
CA GLU A 534 -0.42 17.83 -26.71
C GLU A 534 -1.32 16.72 -27.28
N ASN A 535 -2.62 17.03 -27.39
CA ASN A 535 -3.66 16.11 -27.83
C ASN A 535 -4.42 16.60 -29.08
N THR A 536 -3.86 17.58 -29.78
CA THR A 536 -4.39 18.15 -31.01
C THR A 536 -3.33 18.13 -32.11
N LEU A 537 -3.77 18.09 -33.36
CA LEU A 537 -2.92 18.23 -34.54
C LEU A 537 -3.64 19.15 -35.52
N ASN A 538 -3.04 20.30 -35.85
CA ASN A 538 -3.64 21.30 -36.74
C ASN A 538 -5.07 21.72 -36.33
N GLY A 539 -5.31 21.87 -35.03
CA GLY A 539 -6.63 22.19 -34.46
C GLY A 539 -7.60 21.00 -34.35
N LEU A 540 -7.27 19.84 -34.91
CA LEU A 540 -8.09 18.62 -34.80
C LEU A 540 -7.71 17.84 -33.54
N SER A 541 -8.71 17.40 -32.78
CA SER A 541 -8.47 16.54 -31.61
C SER A 541 -8.02 15.14 -32.03
N LEU A 542 -6.94 14.64 -31.42
CA LEU A 542 -6.41 13.30 -31.68
C LEU A 542 -7.42 12.18 -31.36
N LYS A 543 -8.40 12.43 -30.47
CA LYS A 543 -9.48 11.47 -30.19
C LYS A 543 -10.25 11.06 -31.45
N ARG A 544 -10.31 11.94 -32.46
CA ARG A 544 -11.01 11.67 -33.72
C ARG A 544 -10.28 10.66 -34.61
N PHE A 545 -9.09 10.21 -34.20
CA PHE A 545 -8.32 9.19 -34.90
C PHE A 545 -8.35 7.83 -34.19
N VAL A 546 -9.27 7.65 -33.23
CA VAL A 546 -9.46 6.38 -32.52
C VAL A 546 -10.91 5.93 -32.66
N MET A 547 -11.09 4.75 -33.22
CA MET A 547 -12.37 4.05 -33.20
C MET A 547 -12.38 3.06 -32.03
N GLN A 548 -13.09 3.42 -30.96
CA GLN A 548 -13.45 2.51 -29.88
C GLN A 548 -14.75 1.80 -30.23
N SER A 549 -14.78 0.47 -30.29
CA SER A 549 -16.00 -0.31 -30.50
C SER A 549 -16.04 -1.52 -29.57
N VAL A 550 -17.25 -2.05 -29.35
CA VAL A 550 -17.46 -3.27 -28.56
C VAL A 550 -18.28 -4.24 -29.39
N SER A 551 -17.77 -5.45 -29.58
CA SER A 551 -18.47 -6.53 -30.28
C SER A 551 -18.02 -7.88 -29.74
N ASN A 552 -18.95 -8.83 -29.60
CA ASN A 552 -18.67 -10.21 -29.19
C ASN A 552 -17.79 -10.34 -27.94
N GLY A 553 -18.08 -9.54 -26.90
CA GLY A 553 -17.32 -9.56 -25.64
C GLY A 553 -15.89 -9.01 -25.75
N VAL A 554 -15.56 -8.29 -26.84
CA VAL A 554 -14.26 -7.66 -27.05
C VAL A 554 -14.45 -6.17 -27.24
N VAL A 555 -13.69 -5.37 -26.48
CA VAL A 555 -13.52 -3.94 -26.75
C VAL A 555 -12.27 -3.75 -27.61
N MET A 556 -12.43 -3.03 -28.71
CA MET A 556 -11.38 -2.74 -29.68
C MET A 556 -11.11 -1.23 -29.71
N PHE A 557 -9.83 -0.85 -29.66
CA PHE A 557 -9.35 0.50 -29.89
C PHE A 557 -8.49 0.50 -31.15
N ARG A 558 -9.07 0.91 -32.27
CA ARG A 558 -8.36 1.04 -33.54
C ARG A 558 -7.84 2.47 -33.67
N VAL A 559 -6.53 2.63 -33.62
CA VAL A 559 -5.84 3.91 -33.74
C VAL A 559 -5.36 4.08 -35.17
N HIS A 560 -5.67 5.22 -35.76
CA HIS A 560 -5.25 5.64 -37.08
C HIS A 560 -4.23 6.78 -36.94
N ALA A 561 -2.93 6.49 -37.06
CA ALA A 561 -1.89 7.50 -36.84
C ALA A 561 -2.03 8.65 -37.86
N PRO A 562 -2.20 9.91 -37.42
CA PRO A 562 -2.34 11.04 -38.33
C PRO A 562 -1.00 11.68 -38.70
N SER A 563 0.08 11.32 -38.00
CA SER A 563 1.44 11.76 -38.25
C SER A 563 2.44 10.63 -37.93
N THR A 564 3.70 10.77 -38.34
CA THR A 564 4.79 9.84 -37.96
C THR A 564 5.33 10.11 -36.55
N ARG A 565 4.86 11.18 -35.89
CA ARG A 565 5.22 11.49 -34.51
C ARG A 565 4.59 10.44 -33.58
N PRO A 566 5.36 9.75 -32.72
CA PRO A 566 4.81 8.70 -31.86
C PRO A 566 3.69 9.20 -30.96
N LEU A 567 2.72 8.34 -30.68
CA LEU A 567 1.55 8.65 -29.86
C LEU A 567 1.53 7.78 -28.61
N LEU A 568 0.89 8.27 -27.55
CA LEU A 568 0.56 7.50 -26.36
C LEU A 568 -0.96 7.27 -26.31
N LEU A 569 -1.36 6.00 -26.39
CA LEU A 569 -2.72 5.55 -26.12
C LEU A 569 -2.82 5.13 -24.65
N ASP A 570 -3.67 5.80 -23.87
CA ASP A 570 -3.97 5.46 -22.48
C ASP A 570 -5.42 5.04 -22.36
N ILE A 571 -5.67 3.79 -21.97
CA ILE A 571 -7.00 3.20 -21.88
C ILE A 571 -7.42 3.15 -20.42
N PHE A 572 -8.62 3.64 -20.14
CA PHE A 572 -9.22 3.71 -18.82
C PHE A 572 -10.52 2.90 -18.79
N SER A 573 -10.85 2.39 -17.60
CA SER A 573 -12.09 1.66 -17.38
C SER A 573 -12.71 2.00 -16.03
N ASN A 574 -14.02 1.81 -15.92
CA ASN A 574 -14.75 1.81 -14.66
C ASN A 574 -15.96 0.86 -14.78
N SER A 575 -16.35 0.23 -13.68
CA SER A 575 -17.60 -0.54 -13.58
C SER A 575 -18.71 0.36 -13.08
N VAL A 576 -19.73 0.59 -13.90
CA VAL A 576 -20.83 1.51 -13.62
C VAL A 576 -22.15 0.83 -13.91
N SER A 577 -23.10 0.91 -12.96
CA SER A 577 -24.47 0.43 -13.19
C SER A 577 -25.20 1.34 -14.17
N SER A 578 -26.17 0.79 -14.92
CA SER A 578 -27.00 1.59 -15.83
C SER A 578 -27.69 2.75 -15.10
N ALA A 579 -28.18 2.52 -13.88
CA ALA A 579 -28.82 3.54 -13.06
C ALA A 579 -27.85 4.69 -12.71
N HIS A 580 -26.62 4.39 -12.30
CA HIS A 580 -25.64 5.43 -11.99
C HIS A 580 -25.22 6.20 -13.24
N TYR A 581 -25.02 5.52 -14.37
CA TYR A 581 -24.66 6.19 -15.64
C TYR A 581 -25.69 7.24 -16.04
N LEU A 582 -26.98 6.93 -15.88
CA LEU A 582 -28.09 7.80 -16.27
C LEU A 582 -28.25 9.02 -15.35
N THR A 583 -27.62 9.05 -14.17
CA THR A 583 -27.61 10.25 -13.32
C THR A 583 -26.83 11.41 -13.92
N GLY A 584 -25.97 11.16 -14.91
CA GLY A 584 -25.07 12.18 -15.47
C GLY A 584 -23.99 12.67 -14.52
N GLN A 585 -23.84 12.07 -13.33
CA GLN A 585 -22.77 12.43 -12.41
C GLN A 585 -21.39 12.11 -13.01
N PRO A 586 -20.35 12.90 -12.68
CA PRO A 586 -19.00 12.66 -13.19
C PRO A 586 -18.48 11.27 -12.83
N ILE A 587 -18.19 10.47 -13.85
CA ILE A 587 -17.63 9.13 -13.66
C ILE A 587 -16.11 9.21 -13.61
N LYS A 588 -15.52 8.71 -12.52
CA LYS A 588 -14.06 8.64 -12.37
C LYS A 588 -13.51 7.42 -13.10
N PHE A 589 -12.77 7.67 -14.17
CA PHE A 589 -12.05 6.62 -14.90
C PHE A 589 -10.65 6.41 -14.31
N LYS A 590 -10.20 5.17 -14.25
CA LYS A 590 -8.84 4.82 -13.83
C LYS A 590 -8.12 4.07 -14.97
N SER A 591 -6.85 4.40 -15.20
CA SER A 591 -6.05 3.81 -16.28
C SER A 591 -5.86 2.32 -16.02
N VAL A 592 -6.14 1.50 -17.03
CA VAL A 592 -5.99 0.03 -17.00
C VAL A 592 -4.82 -0.45 -17.84
N CYS A 593 -4.52 0.19 -18.98
CA CYS A 593 -3.35 -0.13 -19.80
C CYS A 593 -2.93 1.03 -20.70
N LYS A 594 -1.67 1.00 -21.17
CA LYS A 594 -1.08 2.03 -22.04
C LYS A 594 -0.22 1.42 -23.15
N PHE A 595 -0.20 2.09 -24.30
CA PHE A 595 0.59 1.68 -25.46
C PHE A 595 1.25 2.88 -26.14
N LYS A 596 2.48 2.68 -26.62
CA LYS A 596 3.13 3.59 -27.56
C LYS A 596 2.70 3.20 -28.97
N VAL A 597 2.19 4.12 -29.77
CA VAL A 597 1.86 3.87 -31.18
C VAL A 597 2.90 4.54 -32.06
N VAL A 598 3.47 3.78 -33.00
CA VAL A 598 4.52 4.24 -33.91
C VAL A 598 4.05 4.03 -35.35
N CYS A 599 4.22 5.06 -36.16
CA CYS A 599 3.97 5.03 -37.60
C CYS A 599 5.26 5.42 -38.32
N ASP A 600 5.91 4.45 -38.98
CA ASP A 600 7.19 4.68 -39.67
C ASP A 600 7.01 5.51 -40.94
N SER A 601 5.88 5.34 -41.64
CA SER A 601 5.58 6.08 -42.86
C SER A 601 4.07 6.24 -43.07
N LEU A 602 3.63 7.43 -43.45
CA LEU A 602 2.25 7.70 -43.87
C LEU A 602 2.15 7.61 -45.38
N GLN A 603 1.45 6.58 -45.85
CA GLN A 603 1.20 6.39 -47.29
C GLN A 603 -0.13 7.00 -47.74
N VAL A 604 -1.01 7.32 -46.79
CA VAL A 604 -2.37 7.80 -47.05
C VAL A 604 -2.66 9.01 -46.17
N ILE A 605 -3.41 9.97 -46.71
CA ILE A 605 -3.94 11.09 -45.93
C ILE A 605 -4.95 10.53 -44.93
N MET A 606 -4.65 10.64 -43.64
CA MET A 606 -5.56 10.18 -42.60
C MET A 606 -6.71 11.17 -42.39
N VAL A 607 -7.93 10.69 -42.56
CA VAL A 607 -9.15 11.50 -42.34
C VAL A 607 -9.64 11.28 -40.91
N PRO A 608 -9.88 12.35 -40.12
CA PRO A 608 -10.46 12.20 -38.79
C PRO A 608 -11.90 11.66 -38.87
N LEU A 609 -12.30 10.86 -37.90
CA LEU A 609 -13.70 10.46 -37.74
C LEU A 609 -14.61 11.70 -37.59
N PRO A 610 -15.88 11.64 -38.02
CA PRO A 610 -16.87 12.69 -37.80
C PRO A 610 -16.94 13.14 -36.33
N GLU A 611 -17.30 14.40 -36.12
CA GLU A 611 -17.34 15.01 -34.79
C GLU A 611 -18.60 14.62 -34.01
N CYS A 612 -18.64 13.35 -33.59
CA CYS A 612 -19.70 12.79 -32.77
C CYS A 612 -19.40 12.93 -31.27
N ALA A 613 -20.42 12.66 -30.46
CA ALA A 613 -20.31 12.54 -29.02
C ALA A 613 -19.23 11.53 -28.60
N SER A 614 -18.63 11.78 -27.43
CA SER A 614 -17.56 10.94 -26.90
C SER A 614 -18.08 9.56 -26.46
N GLY A 615 -17.22 8.54 -26.55
CA GLY A 615 -17.54 7.16 -26.16
C GLY A 615 -17.42 6.16 -27.31
N GLU A 616 -17.93 4.96 -27.07
CA GLU A 616 -17.88 3.83 -28.01
C GLU A 616 -18.79 4.02 -29.23
N TRP A 617 -18.34 3.47 -30.36
CA TRP A 617 -19.10 3.35 -31.60
C TRP A 617 -19.83 2.00 -31.65
N GLY A 618 -21.03 2.02 -32.21
CA GLY A 618 -21.93 0.88 -32.34
C GLY A 618 -23.02 0.81 -31.26
N PRO A 619 -23.91 -0.20 -31.36
CA PRO A 619 -25.11 -0.32 -30.54
C PRO A 619 -24.91 -0.94 -29.15
N ALA A 620 -23.68 -1.33 -28.79
CA ALA A 620 -23.39 -2.02 -27.54
C ALA A 620 -23.84 -1.20 -26.31
N LYS A 621 -23.46 0.10 -26.25
CA LYS A 621 -23.89 1.06 -25.23
C LYS A 621 -25.42 1.15 -25.13
N ALA A 622 -26.07 1.25 -26.29
CA ALA A 622 -27.53 1.39 -26.40
C ALA A 622 -28.25 0.17 -25.83
N THR A 623 -27.76 -1.02 -26.17
CA THR A 623 -28.26 -2.30 -25.66
C THR A 623 -28.08 -2.39 -24.15
N ARG A 624 -26.85 -2.16 -23.68
CA ARG A 624 -26.42 -2.35 -22.29
C ARG A 624 -27.06 -1.37 -21.31
N LEU A 625 -27.11 -0.09 -21.66
CA LEU A 625 -27.53 0.97 -20.73
C LEU A 625 -28.97 1.46 -20.95
N PHE A 626 -29.48 1.37 -22.18
CA PHE A 626 -30.76 1.98 -22.55
C PHE A 626 -31.84 0.97 -22.97
N GLY A 627 -31.50 -0.31 -23.16
CA GLY A 627 -32.45 -1.33 -23.61
C GLY A 627 -32.83 -1.21 -25.10
N LEU A 628 -31.96 -0.60 -25.91
CA LEU A 628 -32.12 -0.49 -27.35
C LEU A 628 -31.35 -1.61 -28.05
N ARG A 629 -32.05 -2.68 -28.43
CA ARG A 629 -31.43 -3.83 -29.13
C ARG A 629 -31.43 -3.58 -30.64
N PRO A 630 -30.28 -3.63 -31.33
CA PRO A 630 -30.24 -3.44 -32.78
C PRO A 630 -31.00 -4.57 -33.51
N ILE A 631 -31.72 -4.21 -34.57
CA ILE A 631 -32.41 -5.14 -35.48
C ILE A 631 -31.75 -5.16 -36.86
N SER A 632 -31.36 -4.00 -37.40
CA SER A 632 -30.79 -3.94 -38.76
C SER A 632 -29.27 -3.95 -38.81
N HIS A 633 -28.60 -3.16 -37.97
CA HIS A 633 -27.14 -3.04 -37.99
C HIS A 633 -26.57 -3.33 -36.61
N HIS A 634 -25.73 -4.35 -36.51
CA HIS A 634 -25.10 -4.78 -35.26
C HIS A 634 -23.69 -4.21 -35.09
N ASP A 635 -23.07 -3.77 -36.18
CA ASP A 635 -21.70 -3.27 -36.20
C ASP A 635 -21.63 -1.74 -36.08
N ALA A 636 -20.50 -1.24 -35.58
CA ALA A 636 -20.22 0.18 -35.47
C ALA A 636 -20.09 0.92 -36.81
N ILE A 637 -19.76 0.18 -37.88
CA ILE A 637 -19.57 0.70 -39.24
C ILE A 637 -20.73 0.21 -40.10
N VAL A 638 -21.39 1.14 -40.78
CA VAL A 638 -22.48 0.88 -41.72
C VAL A 638 -22.04 1.31 -43.11
N ASN A 639 -22.19 0.44 -44.10
CA ASN A 639 -22.01 0.82 -45.51
C ASN A 639 -23.39 0.94 -46.14
N ALA A 640 -23.67 2.06 -46.79
CA ALA A 640 -24.98 2.41 -47.31
C ALA A 640 -24.89 3.03 -48.70
N GLY A 641 -26.02 2.97 -49.43
CA GLY A 641 -26.25 3.72 -50.66
C GLY A 641 -26.62 5.18 -50.35
N ARG A 642 -27.55 5.75 -51.14
CA ARG A 642 -28.08 7.10 -50.92
C ARG A 642 -28.98 7.24 -49.68
N SER A 643 -29.46 6.13 -49.13
CA SER A 643 -30.23 6.13 -47.89
C SER A 643 -30.01 4.85 -47.11
N VAL A 644 -30.32 4.89 -45.81
CA VAL A 644 -30.25 3.72 -44.91
C VAL A 644 -31.32 3.80 -43.83
N GLU A 645 -31.80 2.64 -43.38
CA GLU A 645 -32.74 2.51 -42.27
C GLU A 645 -32.11 1.75 -41.10
N ILE A 646 -31.92 2.44 -39.97
CA ILE A 646 -31.39 1.86 -38.73
C ILE A 646 -32.55 1.52 -37.79
N LYS A 647 -32.65 0.25 -37.38
CA LYS A 647 -33.76 -0.29 -36.61
C LYS A 647 -33.32 -0.79 -35.24
N PHE A 648 -34.11 -0.47 -34.22
CA PHE A 648 -33.94 -0.97 -32.86
C PHE A 648 -35.24 -1.54 -32.31
N ARG A 649 -35.14 -2.54 -31.42
CA ARG A 649 -36.21 -2.99 -30.53
C ARG A 649 -35.99 -2.40 -29.14
N MET A 650 -37.02 -1.75 -28.61
CA MET A 650 -37.07 -1.23 -27.26
C MET A 650 -37.45 -2.35 -26.29
N THR A 651 -36.58 -2.65 -25.31
CA THR A 651 -36.93 -3.54 -24.19
C THR A 651 -37.45 -2.78 -22.98
N LYS A 652 -37.38 -1.45 -23.00
CA LYS A 652 -37.87 -0.52 -21.99
C LYS A 652 -38.59 0.63 -22.69
N ARG A 653 -39.60 1.23 -22.07
CA ARG A 653 -40.25 2.41 -22.65
C ARG A 653 -39.27 3.59 -22.67
N LEU A 654 -39.21 4.26 -23.82
CA LEU A 654 -38.42 5.47 -24.06
C LEU A 654 -39.37 6.56 -24.52
N CYS A 655 -39.23 7.78 -24.00
CA CYS A 655 -40.12 8.89 -24.35
C CYS A 655 -39.77 9.50 -25.69
N GLU A 656 -38.48 9.49 -26.03
CA GLU A 656 -37.95 10.24 -27.16
C GLU A 656 -36.66 9.57 -27.67
N VAL A 657 -36.49 9.61 -28.99
CA VAL A 657 -35.26 9.23 -29.68
C VAL A 657 -34.96 10.31 -30.71
N VAL A 658 -33.78 10.92 -30.60
CA VAL A 658 -33.31 11.99 -31.48
C VAL A 658 -32.05 11.52 -32.19
N ALA A 659 -32.01 11.68 -33.50
CA ALA A 659 -30.87 11.34 -34.34
C ALA A 659 -30.23 12.61 -34.91
N ALA A 660 -28.92 12.73 -34.80
CA ALA A 660 -28.12 13.84 -35.34
C ALA A 660 -27.05 13.30 -36.28
N LEU A 661 -26.93 13.89 -37.47
CA LEU A 661 -25.99 13.47 -38.50
C LEU A 661 -24.86 14.50 -38.64
N HIS A 662 -23.63 14.03 -38.68
CA HIS A 662 -22.41 14.84 -38.72
C HIS A 662 -21.55 14.45 -39.92
N ARG A 663 -20.95 15.42 -40.60
CA ARG A 663 -19.96 15.20 -41.67
C ARG A 663 -18.83 16.23 -41.56
N ASN A 664 -17.61 15.77 -41.78
CA ASN A 664 -16.45 16.66 -41.74
C ASN A 664 -16.58 17.79 -42.75
N ARG A 665 -16.30 19.02 -42.31
CA ARG A 665 -16.36 20.24 -43.14
C ARG A 665 -17.77 20.59 -43.65
N THR A 666 -18.82 19.99 -43.08
CA THR A 666 -20.22 20.35 -43.34
C THR A 666 -20.82 20.91 -42.06
N ASP A 667 -21.63 21.96 -42.18
CA ASP A 667 -22.40 22.52 -41.06
C ASP A 667 -23.57 21.58 -40.74
N ASP A 668 -23.69 21.16 -39.47
CA ASP A 668 -24.72 20.23 -39.02
C ASP A 668 -26.16 20.72 -39.30
N ARG A 669 -26.37 22.05 -39.42
CA ARG A 669 -27.69 22.62 -39.77
C ARG A 669 -28.19 22.16 -41.13
N VAL A 670 -27.29 21.87 -42.07
CA VAL A 670 -27.63 21.38 -43.41
C VAL A 670 -28.04 19.91 -43.39
N LEU A 671 -27.64 19.18 -42.34
CA LEU A 671 -27.89 17.74 -42.19
C LEU A 671 -29.09 17.43 -41.28
N GLN A 672 -29.71 18.45 -40.67
CA GLN A 672 -30.75 18.29 -39.67
C GLN A 672 -32.00 17.57 -40.22
N ASP A 673 -32.36 17.84 -41.48
CA ASP A 673 -33.53 17.25 -42.15
C ASP A 673 -33.24 15.91 -42.84
N CYS A 674 -31.99 15.42 -42.76
CA CYS A 674 -31.58 14.15 -43.35
C CYS A 674 -32.02 12.94 -42.52
N CYS A 675 -32.43 13.13 -41.27
CA CYS A 675 -32.78 12.06 -40.34
C CYS A 675 -34.27 12.12 -39.97
N ARG A 676 -35.00 11.01 -40.14
CA ARG A 676 -36.39 10.87 -39.72
C ARG A 676 -36.56 9.66 -38.82
N THR A 677 -37.19 9.86 -37.66
CA THR A 677 -37.40 8.80 -36.67
C THR A 677 -38.88 8.40 -36.62
N TYR A 678 -39.16 7.11 -36.69
CA TYR A 678 -40.49 6.52 -36.67
C TYR A 678 -40.61 5.52 -35.51
N PHE A 679 -41.76 5.53 -34.84
CA PHE A 679 -42.11 4.58 -33.78
C PHE A 679 -43.23 3.66 -34.26
N LYS A 680 -43.03 2.36 -34.14
CA LYS A 680 -44.06 1.34 -34.43
C LYS A 680 -44.05 0.28 -33.33
N GLY A 681 -44.92 0.43 -32.34
CA GLY A 681 -44.96 -0.47 -31.18
C GLY A 681 -43.68 -0.38 -30.37
N ASP A 682 -42.98 -1.50 -30.22
CA ASP A 682 -41.68 -1.59 -29.55
C ASP A 682 -40.49 -1.32 -30.49
N GLN A 683 -40.73 -0.98 -31.75
CA GLN A 683 -39.70 -0.77 -32.75
C GLN A 683 -39.47 0.71 -33.06
N ILE A 684 -38.20 1.09 -33.14
CA ILE A 684 -37.73 2.39 -33.63
C ILE A 684 -37.07 2.18 -34.99
N SER A 685 -37.45 2.99 -35.97
CA SER A 685 -36.79 3.09 -37.28
C SER A 685 -36.25 4.51 -37.46
N ILE A 686 -34.96 4.64 -37.77
CA ILE A 686 -34.30 5.90 -38.12
C ILE A 686 -33.93 5.81 -39.60
N GLN A 687 -34.65 6.54 -40.44
CA GLN A 687 -34.35 6.68 -41.86
C GLN A 687 -33.40 7.85 -42.07
N ILE A 688 -32.35 7.62 -42.86
CA ILE A 688 -31.32 8.60 -43.15
C ILE A 688 -31.18 8.70 -44.66
N ASP A 689 -31.33 9.91 -45.20
CA ASP A 689 -31.13 10.21 -46.62
C ASP A 689 -29.86 11.07 -46.75
N PHE A 690 -28.85 10.57 -47.46
CA PHE A 690 -27.56 11.24 -47.59
C PHE A 690 -27.58 12.26 -48.74
N PRO A 691 -27.19 13.52 -48.51
CA PRO A 691 -27.16 14.53 -49.57
C PRO A 691 -26.06 14.25 -50.61
N GLU A 692 -24.96 13.65 -50.17
CA GLU A 692 -23.80 13.33 -51.01
C GLU A 692 -23.13 12.03 -50.55
N GLU A 693 -22.18 11.54 -51.35
CA GLU A 693 -21.28 10.48 -50.92
C GLU A 693 -20.30 10.99 -49.85
N GLY A 694 -19.91 10.10 -48.95
CA GLY A 694 -18.92 10.41 -47.94
C GLY A 694 -19.04 9.60 -46.67
N GLN A 695 -18.31 10.05 -45.66
CA GLN A 695 -18.30 9.47 -44.33
C GLN A 695 -19.10 10.36 -43.37
N TYR A 696 -20.13 9.77 -42.76
CA TYR A 696 -21.04 10.41 -41.84
C TYR A 696 -20.95 9.77 -40.46
N GLY A 697 -21.18 10.57 -39.43
CA GLY A 697 -21.34 10.10 -38.06
C GLY A 697 -22.77 10.33 -37.62
N LEU A 698 -23.46 9.26 -37.20
CA LEU A 698 -24.80 9.36 -36.65
C LEU A 698 -24.71 9.27 -35.14
N ASP A 699 -25.16 10.30 -34.42
CA ASP A 699 -25.42 10.21 -32.98
C ASP A 699 -26.90 9.97 -32.71
N ILE A 700 -27.19 9.09 -31.75
CA ILE A 700 -28.54 8.80 -31.30
C ILE A 700 -28.60 9.12 -29.81
N TYR A 701 -29.59 9.93 -29.45
CA TYR A 701 -29.89 10.33 -28.09
C TYR A 701 -31.27 9.82 -27.69
N THR A 702 -31.45 9.54 -26.41
CA THR A 702 -32.75 9.10 -25.88
C THR A 702 -33.02 9.63 -24.48
N ARG A 703 -34.29 9.52 -24.07
CA ARG A 703 -34.81 9.92 -22.77
C ARG A 703 -35.67 8.78 -22.19
N GLN A 704 -35.44 8.42 -20.93
CA GLN A 704 -36.24 7.42 -20.22
C GLN A 704 -37.42 8.07 -19.47
N ASP A 705 -38.55 7.33 -19.39
CA ASP A 705 -39.82 7.78 -18.77
C ASP A 705 -39.69 8.06 -17.27
N ASP A 706 -38.88 7.26 -16.56
CA ASP A 706 -39.02 7.12 -15.10
C ASP A 706 -37.98 7.85 -14.24
N GLN A 707 -37.10 8.71 -14.79
CA GLN A 707 -36.08 9.40 -13.97
C GLN A 707 -35.99 10.91 -14.22
N LEU A 708 -36.63 11.68 -13.34
CA LEU A 708 -36.34 13.10 -13.12
C LEU A 708 -35.02 13.22 -12.36
N VAL A 709 -33.92 13.53 -13.05
CA VAL A 709 -32.67 13.94 -12.40
C VAL A 709 -32.75 15.45 -12.16
N ASN A 710 -32.78 15.89 -10.90
CA ASN A 710 -32.90 17.32 -10.52
C ASN A 710 -34.10 18.05 -11.17
N GLY A 711 -35.23 17.36 -11.37
CA GLY A 711 -36.43 17.95 -11.96
C GLY A 711 -36.36 18.23 -13.47
N ARG A 712 -35.32 17.76 -14.18
CA ARG A 712 -35.19 17.86 -15.64
C ARG A 712 -34.88 16.48 -16.25
N GLN A 713 -35.53 16.14 -17.35
CA GLN A 713 -35.22 14.92 -18.10
C GLN A 713 -34.06 15.18 -19.09
N LEU A 714 -32.88 14.62 -18.82
CA LEU A 714 -31.68 14.78 -19.65
C LEU A 714 -31.77 13.91 -20.91
N LEU A 715 -31.67 14.55 -22.09
CA LEU A 715 -31.46 13.84 -23.34
C LEU A 715 -30.03 13.27 -23.33
N THR A 716 -29.90 11.95 -23.32
CA THR A 716 -28.62 11.27 -23.10
C THR A 716 -28.18 10.52 -24.36
N HIS A 717 -26.91 10.70 -24.75
CA HIS A 717 -26.32 9.97 -25.87
C HIS A 717 -26.31 8.46 -25.58
N CYS A 718 -26.88 7.65 -26.46
CA CYS A 718 -26.99 6.21 -26.28
C CYS A 718 -26.26 5.38 -27.33
N CYS A 719 -26.10 5.87 -28.55
CA CYS A 719 -25.50 5.12 -29.65
C CYS A 719 -24.84 6.06 -30.65
N LYS A 720 -23.80 5.59 -31.35
CA LYS A 720 -23.33 6.25 -32.57
C LYS A 720 -22.83 5.27 -33.63
N TYR A 721 -22.98 5.62 -34.90
CA TYR A 721 -22.50 4.81 -36.03
C TYR A 721 -21.63 5.63 -36.97
N LEU A 722 -20.61 4.99 -37.52
CA LEU A 722 -19.86 5.51 -38.65
C LEU A 722 -20.49 4.98 -39.93
N ILE A 723 -21.01 5.85 -40.79
CA ILE A 723 -21.72 5.47 -42.00
C ILE A 723 -20.91 5.89 -43.23
N HIS A 724 -20.59 4.94 -44.10
CA HIS A 724 -20.03 5.22 -45.42
C HIS A 724 -21.15 5.17 -46.46
N SER A 725 -21.48 6.34 -47.01
CA SER A 725 -22.40 6.49 -48.13
C SER A 725 -21.62 6.48 -49.45
N ARG A 726 -21.95 5.56 -50.36
CA ARG A 726 -21.38 5.46 -51.71
C ARG A 726 -22.51 5.16 -52.69
N ASN A 727 -22.52 5.77 -53.89
CA ASN A 727 -23.43 5.31 -54.93
C ASN A 727 -22.97 3.90 -55.34
N CYS A 728 -23.79 2.90 -55.06
CA CYS A 728 -23.59 1.53 -55.54
C CYS A 728 -23.87 1.45 -57.04
#